data_AF-A0A8T1VTU4-F1
#
_entry.id   AF-A0A8T1VTU4-F1
#
_cell.length_a   1.000
_cell.length_b   1.000
_cell.length_c   1.000
_cell.angle_alpha   90.00
_cell.angle_beta   90.00
_cell.angle_gamma   90.00
#
_symmetry.space_group_name_H-M   'P 1'
#
loop_
_entity.id
_entity.type
_entity.pdbx_description
1 polymer ?
#
loop_
_entity_poly.entity_id
_entity_poly.type
_entity_poly.pdbx_seq_one_letter_code
_entity_poly.pdbx_strand_id
1 'polypeptide(L)'
;MKKMKQGQGDTEVVDEVTEVVEPLLVMLTQIVVAPKFTKNPHLRVEALRSLTTLLTFVSKGQQVQHRTGHRRVEALFKRHELLSRWLIPGILQFHSDMDRYNASNNGLAFTSAVTSGDHMLWGFLPTRVAVTLLLRYLWQLPSQQRSFLQMLNASDSVTTPQSPLSAEPTNNSTQQLTGLVSGLWSDIAKLFDEANSKITTLRQIHDLIEDSLDGSVVVLPFRRDMLDGYVAINSKQLRLTLRLLLEALELTSWLASIASGENSFRSRSLSPPAAALRHVLLQPLVVEQAARTLSFLVASLANAHEEKEWAFSHPLLQDGKLLLAHLIVLVVRYSGHNVVRSSSSSCSPSSFWKIVRASGDIMERRVGDLDTQVRWGLNALCTRIESESYLGSTSLEEDGGDDEMCVAEGDEAHELDEDEALALLEKQAAATSSFTNDSVATKRLGKRFIATLAKDGRFDFRMFVGGCRFLRPPRSQDGSSSESDSDEEPLSVEDGYLYLDDSWVQQFVRVMQEADEMIHVQEAMEACLGDIPDQYLDPLLSTLMTDPVRLPSGNIVDRAVIARHLLASSQQGGSTGRDPFTREPLTMAMVEPCDALRVEIQLYLRTKMRHFRKTAREDVLATWGLGWDVLFDSSSSETEAEVDSEDGAEGSNSSATAASS
;
A
#
# COMPACT_ATOMS: atom_id res chain seq x y z
N MET A 1 11.37 -64.11 42.93
CA MET A 1 9.95 -63.76 42.72
C MET A 1 9.80 -62.30 43.12
N LYS A 2 9.36 -61.33 42.32
CA LYS A 2 8.63 -61.35 41.04
C LYS A 2 9.02 -60.08 40.24
N LYS A 3 9.43 -60.28 38.99
CA LYS A 3 9.17 -59.35 37.89
C LYS A 3 7.65 -59.18 37.75
N MET A 4 7.17 -57.96 37.57
CA MET A 4 5.87 -57.56 36.99
C MET A 4 5.99 -56.04 36.77
N LYS A 5 6.35 -55.53 35.60
CA LYS A 5 5.62 -55.51 34.32
C LYS A 5 4.24 -54.85 34.45
N GLN A 6 4.24 -53.52 34.43
CA GLN A 6 3.21 -52.64 33.87
C GLN A 6 4.01 -51.51 33.23
N GLY A 7 4.36 -51.60 31.96
CA GLY A 7 3.38 -51.37 30.89
C GLY A 7 3.30 -49.88 30.59
N GLN A 8 4.46 -49.22 30.44
CA GLN A 8 4.55 -47.89 29.86
C GLN A 8 4.30 -48.10 28.37
N GLY A 9 3.03 -47.96 27.97
CA GLY A 9 2.68 -47.84 26.57
C GLY A 9 3.25 -46.51 26.10
N ASP A 10 4.21 -46.58 25.19
CA ASP A 10 4.43 -45.51 24.23
C ASP A 10 3.12 -45.37 23.45
N THR A 11 2.17 -44.59 23.97
CA THR A 11 1.17 -43.95 23.12
C THR A 11 1.96 -42.97 22.27
N GLU A 12 2.29 -43.38 21.04
CA GLU A 12 2.71 -42.48 19.98
C GLU A 12 1.78 -41.27 20.01
N VAL A 13 2.31 -40.12 20.44
CA VAL A 13 1.58 -38.86 20.35
C VAL A 13 1.41 -38.61 18.86
N VAL A 14 0.23 -38.96 18.35
CA VAL A 14 -0.15 -38.71 16.96
C VAL A 14 0.10 -37.24 16.67
N ASP A 15 1.01 -36.95 15.73
CA ASP A 15 1.23 -35.58 15.28
C ASP A 15 0.03 -35.17 14.43
N GLU A 16 -0.99 -34.61 15.10
CA GLU A 16 -2.24 -34.12 14.51
C GLU A 16 -1.99 -33.19 13.30
N VAL A 17 -0.83 -32.50 13.26
CA VAL A 17 -0.44 -31.66 12.13
C VAL A 17 -0.17 -32.50 10.88
N THR A 18 0.52 -33.64 11.02
CA THR A 18 0.81 -34.52 9.88
C THR A 18 -0.38 -35.39 9.48
N GLU A 19 -1.20 -35.86 10.42
CA GLU A 19 -2.31 -36.76 10.07
C GLU A 19 -3.58 -36.03 9.60
N VAL A 20 -3.89 -34.86 10.16
CA VAL A 20 -5.15 -34.15 9.91
C VAL A 20 -4.93 -32.87 9.12
N VAL A 21 -3.98 -32.03 9.55
CA VAL A 21 -3.77 -30.72 8.92
C VAL A 21 -3.19 -30.85 7.51
N GLU A 22 -2.19 -31.70 7.31
CA GLU A 22 -1.54 -31.87 6.00
C GLU A 22 -2.51 -32.29 4.90
N PRO A 23 -3.33 -33.35 5.03
CA PRO A 23 -4.29 -33.73 3.98
C PRO A 23 -5.34 -32.64 3.70
N LEU A 24 -5.84 -31.97 4.75
CA LEU A 24 -6.80 -30.88 4.61
C LEU A 24 -6.18 -29.68 3.89
N LEU A 25 -4.95 -29.31 4.24
CA LEU A 25 -4.22 -28.20 3.64
C LEU A 25 -3.97 -28.46 2.14
N VAL A 26 -3.56 -29.68 1.78
CA VAL A 26 -3.35 -30.09 0.39
C VAL A 26 -4.67 -30.06 -0.39
N MET A 27 -5.73 -30.64 0.16
CA MET A 27 -7.05 -30.67 -0.47
C MET A 27 -7.59 -29.25 -0.71
N LEU A 28 -7.58 -28.40 0.31
CA LEU A 28 -8.05 -27.01 0.19
C LEU A 28 -7.22 -26.23 -0.82
N THR A 29 -5.89 -26.38 -0.80
CA THR A 29 -5.00 -25.75 -1.78
C THR A 29 -5.33 -26.19 -3.20
N GLN A 30 -5.58 -27.48 -3.44
CA GLN A 30 -5.96 -27.99 -4.76
C GLN A 30 -7.29 -27.42 -5.24
N ILE A 31 -8.29 -27.29 -4.36
CA ILE A 31 -9.59 -26.68 -4.71
C ILE A 31 -9.41 -25.21 -5.08
N VAL A 32 -8.63 -24.45 -4.30
CA VAL A 32 -8.39 -23.02 -4.55
C VAL A 32 -7.60 -22.80 -5.84
N VAL A 33 -6.45 -23.49 -5.98
CA VAL A 33 -5.45 -23.18 -7.01
C VAL A 33 -5.78 -23.83 -8.36
N ALA A 34 -6.25 -25.06 -8.38
CA ALA A 34 -6.36 -25.83 -9.61
C ALA A 34 -7.81 -25.86 -10.14
N PRO A 35 -8.12 -25.10 -11.22
CA PRO A 35 -9.48 -25.03 -11.78
C PRO A 35 -9.95 -26.37 -12.36
N LYS A 36 -9.03 -27.32 -12.56
CA LYS A 36 -9.33 -28.70 -12.99
C LYS A 36 -10.19 -29.44 -11.95
N PHE A 37 -9.99 -29.19 -10.66
CA PHE A 37 -10.73 -29.88 -9.59
C PHE A 37 -12.05 -29.19 -9.26
N THR A 38 -12.13 -27.87 -9.39
CA THR A 38 -13.37 -27.13 -9.14
C THR A 38 -13.46 -25.93 -10.07
N LYS A 39 -14.46 -25.94 -10.95
CA LYS A 39 -14.77 -24.81 -11.85
C LYS A 39 -15.69 -23.76 -11.20
N ASN A 40 -16.36 -24.10 -10.10
CA ASN A 40 -17.29 -23.20 -9.42
C ASN A 40 -16.50 -22.13 -8.63
N PRO A 41 -16.58 -20.84 -9.01
CA PRO A 41 -15.82 -19.78 -8.37
C PRO A 41 -16.21 -19.57 -6.90
N HIS A 42 -17.49 -19.75 -6.55
CA HIS A 42 -17.96 -19.60 -5.16
C HIS A 42 -17.36 -20.66 -4.25
N LEU A 43 -17.32 -21.93 -4.70
CA LEU A 43 -16.68 -23.00 -3.92
C LEU A 43 -15.18 -22.76 -3.73
N ARG A 44 -14.49 -22.20 -4.72
CA ARG A 44 -13.08 -21.84 -4.59
C ARG A 44 -12.88 -20.70 -3.57
N VAL A 45 -13.78 -19.73 -3.51
CA VAL A 45 -13.76 -18.66 -2.49
C VAL A 45 -13.99 -19.23 -1.09
N GLU A 46 -14.97 -20.10 -0.91
CA GLU A 46 -15.20 -20.75 0.40
C GLU A 46 -14.03 -21.65 0.81
N ALA A 47 -13.39 -22.32 -0.14
CA ALA A 47 -12.18 -23.09 0.11
C ALA A 47 -11.00 -22.18 0.54
N LEU A 48 -10.87 -20.98 -0.03
CA LEU A 48 -9.87 -20.00 0.39
C LEU A 48 -10.12 -19.53 1.83
N ARG A 49 -11.38 -19.25 2.19
CA ARG A 49 -11.75 -18.91 3.57
C ARG A 49 -11.37 -20.02 4.53
N SER A 50 -11.77 -21.26 4.20
CA SER A 50 -11.44 -22.46 4.98
C SER A 50 -9.93 -22.67 5.12
N LEU A 51 -9.16 -22.45 4.05
CA LEU A 51 -7.70 -22.50 4.04
C LEU A 51 -7.08 -21.48 5.00
N THR A 52 -7.58 -20.24 4.96
CA THR A 52 -7.13 -19.15 5.83
C THR A 52 -7.43 -19.46 7.30
N THR A 53 -8.63 -19.97 7.59
CA THR A 53 -9.04 -20.40 8.94
C THR A 53 -8.15 -21.52 9.48
N LEU A 54 -7.91 -22.56 8.67
CA LEU A 54 -7.04 -23.69 9.04
C LEU A 54 -5.63 -23.21 9.38
N LEU A 55 -5.03 -22.40 8.51
CA LEU A 55 -3.68 -21.86 8.72
C LEU A 55 -3.61 -20.98 9.97
N THR A 56 -4.62 -20.15 10.21
CA THR A 56 -4.69 -19.30 11.41
C THR A 56 -4.74 -20.14 12.68
N PHE A 57 -5.62 -21.13 12.72
CA PHE A 57 -5.82 -21.99 13.87
C PHE A 57 -4.56 -22.80 14.22
N VAL A 58 -3.99 -23.47 13.22
CA VAL A 58 -2.79 -24.32 13.41
C VAL A 58 -1.58 -23.47 13.81
N SER A 59 -1.47 -22.27 13.28
CA SER A 59 -0.35 -21.37 13.57
C SER A 59 -0.45 -20.74 14.95
N LYS A 60 -1.67 -20.44 15.44
CA LYS A 60 -1.90 -19.90 16.79
C LYS A 60 -1.63 -20.91 17.89
N GLY A 61 -1.85 -22.21 17.66
CA GLY A 61 -1.58 -23.28 18.63
C GLY A 61 -2.39 -23.14 19.92
N GLN A 62 -3.59 -23.73 19.99
CA GLN A 62 -4.49 -23.57 21.16
C GLN A 62 -4.01 -24.26 22.45
N GLN A 63 -2.92 -25.04 22.43
CA GLN A 63 -2.37 -25.64 23.64
C GLN A 63 -1.18 -24.84 24.17
N VAL A 64 -1.31 -24.35 25.40
CA VAL A 64 -0.32 -23.61 26.21
C VAL A 64 1.06 -24.30 26.28
N GLN A 65 1.14 -25.58 25.91
CA GLN A 65 2.34 -26.41 25.94
C GLN A 65 3.06 -26.59 24.58
N HIS A 66 2.51 -26.12 23.46
CA HIS A 66 3.13 -26.27 22.13
C HIS A 66 3.20 -24.94 21.37
N ARG A 67 4.17 -24.13 21.76
CA ARG A 67 4.29 -22.70 21.41
C ARG A 67 4.95 -22.37 20.07
N THR A 68 5.04 -23.33 19.13
CA THR A 68 5.64 -23.07 17.80
C THR A 68 4.79 -23.59 16.62
N GLY A 69 3.48 -23.31 16.63
CA GLY A 69 2.54 -23.73 15.58
C GLY A 69 2.97 -23.32 14.16
N HIS A 70 3.37 -22.06 13.96
CA HIS A 70 3.86 -21.57 12.67
C HIS A 70 5.16 -22.28 12.22
N ARG A 71 6.04 -22.70 13.14
CA ARG A 71 7.25 -23.47 12.80
C ARG A 71 6.92 -24.89 12.31
N ARG A 72 5.83 -25.49 12.82
CA ARG A 72 5.32 -26.78 12.31
C ARG A 72 4.79 -26.64 10.89
N VAL A 73 4.05 -25.56 10.61
CA VAL A 73 3.57 -25.25 9.26
C VAL A 73 4.74 -24.99 8.30
N GLU A 74 5.79 -24.29 8.74
CA GLU A 74 7.03 -24.13 7.96
C GLU A 74 7.73 -25.47 7.69
N ALA A 75 7.80 -26.37 8.68
CA ALA A 75 8.35 -27.71 8.48
C ALA A 75 7.53 -28.52 7.46
N LEU A 76 6.20 -28.42 7.51
CA LEU A 76 5.30 -29.04 6.53
C LEU A 76 5.56 -28.50 5.13
N PHE A 77 5.64 -27.18 4.96
CA PHE A 77 5.94 -26.58 3.66
C PHE A 77 7.31 -26.96 3.10
N LYS A 78 8.33 -27.12 3.95
CA LYS A 78 9.64 -27.64 3.52
C LYS A 78 9.58 -29.09 3.03
N ARG A 79 8.72 -29.92 3.64
CA ARG A 79 8.57 -31.33 3.29
C ARG A 79 7.73 -31.53 2.02
N HIS A 80 6.69 -30.72 1.82
CA HIS A 80 5.70 -30.95 0.79
C HIS A 80 5.97 -30.13 -0.48
N GLU A 81 6.56 -30.77 -1.50
CA GLU A 81 6.97 -30.11 -2.76
C GLU A 81 5.82 -29.35 -3.44
N LEU A 82 4.61 -29.93 -3.51
CA LEU A 82 3.49 -29.27 -4.19
C LEU A 82 3.11 -27.94 -3.54
N LEU A 83 3.06 -27.88 -2.20
CA LEU A 83 2.69 -26.68 -1.47
C LEU A 83 3.79 -25.63 -1.54
N SER A 84 5.06 -26.04 -1.46
CA SER A 84 6.20 -25.14 -1.61
C SER A 84 6.24 -24.45 -2.98
N ARG A 85 5.88 -25.17 -4.06
CA ARG A 85 6.08 -24.70 -5.43
C ARG A 85 4.84 -24.05 -6.04
N TRP A 86 3.63 -24.53 -5.72
CA TRP A 86 2.42 -24.14 -6.45
C TRP A 86 1.45 -23.26 -5.65
N LEU A 87 1.64 -23.12 -4.34
CA LEU A 87 0.71 -22.36 -3.51
C LEU A 87 0.69 -20.87 -3.89
N ILE A 88 1.85 -20.21 -3.90
CA ILE A 88 1.94 -18.77 -4.19
C ILE A 88 1.51 -18.44 -5.63
N PRO A 89 2.07 -19.07 -6.69
CA PRO A 89 1.62 -18.80 -8.06
C PRO A 89 0.14 -19.13 -8.24
N GLY A 90 -0.32 -20.19 -7.57
CA GLY A 90 -1.70 -20.63 -7.60
C GLY A 90 -2.69 -19.66 -6.99
N ILE A 91 -2.33 -19.05 -5.86
CA ILE A 91 -3.14 -18.03 -5.19
C ILE A 91 -3.24 -16.76 -6.06
N LEU A 92 -2.14 -16.34 -6.68
CA LEU A 92 -2.13 -15.19 -7.61
C LEU A 92 -2.98 -15.46 -8.85
N GLN A 93 -2.86 -16.65 -9.43
CA GLN A 93 -3.70 -17.08 -10.55
C GLN A 93 -5.18 -17.16 -10.13
N PHE A 94 -5.48 -17.70 -8.95
CA PHE A 94 -6.83 -17.72 -8.38
C PHE A 94 -7.41 -16.31 -8.28
N HIS A 95 -6.65 -15.35 -7.74
CA HIS A 95 -7.10 -13.96 -7.68
C HIS A 95 -7.42 -13.40 -9.08
N SER A 96 -6.52 -13.58 -10.05
CA SER A 96 -6.75 -13.12 -11.43
C SER A 96 -7.99 -13.75 -12.07
N ASP A 97 -8.23 -15.04 -11.82
CA ASP A 97 -9.42 -15.74 -12.32
C ASP A 97 -10.70 -15.17 -11.71
N MET A 98 -10.70 -14.94 -10.38
CA MET A 98 -11.86 -14.42 -9.67
C MET A 98 -12.13 -12.95 -10.01
N ASP A 99 -11.09 -12.15 -10.24
CA ASP A 99 -11.22 -10.75 -10.66
C ASP A 99 -11.82 -10.67 -12.07
N ARG A 100 -11.35 -11.50 -13.01
CA ARG A 100 -11.95 -11.65 -14.34
C ARG A 100 -13.40 -12.12 -14.27
N TYR A 101 -13.69 -13.10 -13.41
CA TYR A 101 -15.05 -13.56 -13.19
C TYR A 101 -15.94 -12.44 -12.62
N ASN A 102 -15.45 -11.67 -11.65
CA ASN A 102 -16.16 -10.54 -11.09
C ASN A 102 -16.47 -9.48 -12.15
N ALA A 103 -15.46 -9.08 -12.93
CA ALA A 103 -15.60 -8.13 -14.03
C ALA A 103 -16.61 -8.61 -15.08
N SER A 104 -16.59 -9.90 -15.44
CA SER A 104 -17.52 -10.46 -16.43
C SER A 104 -18.98 -10.45 -16.01
N ASN A 105 -19.26 -10.36 -14.70
CA ASN A 105 -20.62 -10.24 -14.15
C ASN A 105 -20.89 -8.81 -13.64
N ASN A 106 -20.33 -7.79 -14.28
CA ASN A 106 -20.53 -6.37 -13.93
C ASN A 106 -20.19 -6.03 -12.47
N GLY A 107 -19.28 -6.77 -11.84
CA GLY A 107 -18.91 -6.58 -10.43
C GLY A 107 -19.90 -7.17 -9.41
N LEU A 108 -20.93 -7.88 -9.89
CA LEU A 108 -21.99 -8.48 -9.07
C LEU A 108 -21.80 -9.99 -8.86
N ALA A 109 -20.68 -10.57 -9.29
CA ALA A 109 -20.49 -12.02 -9.29
C ALA A 109 -20.56 -12.63 -7.89
N PHE A 110 -20.06 -11.90 -6.89
CA PHE A 110 -20.00 -12.36 -5.50
C PHE A 110 -21.01 -11.65 -4.58
N THR A 111 -21.97 -10.93 -5.16
CA THR A 111 -23.11 -10.38 -4.39
C THR A 111 -24.15 -11.49 -4.24
N SER A 112 -24.24 -12.12 -3.07
CA SER A 112 -25.19 -13.21 -2.81
C SER A 112 -26.64 -12.71 -2.72
N ALA A 113 -27.59 -13.48 -3.27
CA ALA A 113 -29.04 -13.24 -3.19
C ALA A 113 -29.71 -13.79 -1.91
N VAL A 114 -28.95 -14.23 -0.90
CA VAL A 114 -29.49 -14.92 0.29
C VAL A 114 -29.63 -13.99 1.50
N THR A 115 -30.84 -13.45 1.66
CA THR A 115 -31.65 -13.17 2.88
C THR A 115 -31.05 -12.78 4.24
N SER A 116 -29.78 -12.40 4.35
CA SER A 116 -29.27 -11.67 5.51
C SER A 116 -28.57 -10.40 5.01
N GLY A 117 -29.11 -9.24 5.36
CA GLY A 117 -28.81 -7.92 4.77
C GLY A 117 -27.38 -7.38 4.97
N ASP A 118 -26.38 -8.24 5.09
CA ASP A 118 -24.99 -7.90 5.40
C ASP A 118 -24.05 -7.90 4.17
N HIS A 119 -24.47 -8.42 3.01
CA HIS A 119 -23.54 -8.81 1.93
C HIS A 119 -23.73 -8.10 0.57
N MET A 120 -24.61 -7.11 0.46
CA MET A 120 -24.87 -6.42 -0.83
C MET A 120 -23.75 -5.47 -1.30
N LEU A 121 -22.76 -5.15 -0.47
CA LEU A 121 -21.84 -4.04 -0.77
C LEU A 121 -20.41 -4.48 -1.15
N TRP A 122 -19.93 -5.63 -0.66
CA TRP A 122 -18.48 -5.90 -0.69
C TRP A 122 -18.00 -6.89 -1.75
N GLY A 123 -18.89 -7.61 -2.43
CA GLY A 123 -18.56 -8.40 -3.64
C GLY A 123 -17.25 -9.21 -3.55
N PHE A 124 -16.33 -8.95 -4.49
CA PHE A 124 -15.01 -9.61 -4.59
C PHE A 124 -13.96 -9.12 -3.57
N LEU A 125 -14.18 -7.99 -2.92
CA LEU A 125 -13.18 -7.30 -2.09
C LEU A 125 -12.68 -8.15 -0.91
N PRO A 126 -13.53 -8.81 -0.10
CA PRO A 126 -13.06 -9.66 0.99
C PRO A 126 -12.15 -10.80 0.50
N THR A 127 -12.39 -11.32 -0.71
CA THR A 127 -11.53 -12.33 -1.34
C THR A 127 -10.16 -11.75 -1.65
N ARG A 128 -10.09 -10.52 -2.18
CA ARG A 128 -8.83 -9.82 -2.46
C ARG A 128 -8.03 -9.54 -1.17
N VAL A 129 -8.69 -9.10 -0.10
CA VAL A 129 -8.09 -8.92 1.23
C VAL A 129 -7.59 -10.25 1.81
N ALA A 130 -8.37 -11.33 1.70
CA ALA A 130 -7.96 -12.65 2.17
C ALA A 130 -6.74 -13.19 1.40
N VAL A 131 -6.71 -13.03 0.07
CA VAL A 131 -5.55 -13.39 -0.77
C VAL A 131 -4.31 -12.63 -0.32
N THR A 132 -4.41 -11.31 -0.17
CA THR A 132 -3.26 -10.45 0.18
C THR A 132 -2.75 -10.73 1.59
N LEU A 133 -3.64 -10.98 2.54
CA LEU A 133 -3.28 -11.41 3.89
C LEU A 133 -2.62 -12.80 3.90
N LEU A 134 -3.12 -13.75 3.11
CA LEU A 134 -2.50 -15.07 2.97
C LEU A 134 -1.09 -14.96 2.38
N LEU A 135 -0.89 -14.09 1.38
CA LEU A 135 0.44 -13.80 0.85
C LEU A 135 1.35 -13.16 1.91
N ARG A 136 0.82 -12.24 2.74
CA ARG A 136 1.55 -11.67 3.89
C ARG A 136 1.99 -12.76 4.87
N TYR A 137 1.10 -13.70 5.20
CA TYR A 137 1.44 -14.82 6.09
C TYR A 137 2.52 -15.71 5.48
N LEU A 138 2.37 -16.12 4.22
CA LEU A 138 3.35 -16.96 3.52
C LEU A 138 4.71 -16.26 3.39
N TRP A 139 4.73 -14.92 3.30
CA TRP A 139 5.97 -14.14 3.27
C TRP A 139 6.78 -14.24 4.57
N GLN A 140 6.12 -14.47 5.71
CA GLN A 140 6.80 -14.65 7.00
C GLN A 140 7.54 -15.99 7.11
N LEU A 141 7.18 -16.96 6.25
CA LEU A 141 7.72 -18.32 6.27
C LEU A 141 8.93 -18.41 5.34
N PRO A 142 10.15 -18.72 5.84
CA PRO A 142 11.37 -18.68 5.02
C PRO A 142 11.33 -19.55 3.75
N SER A 143 10.73 -20.75 3.81
CA SER A 143 10.61 -21.65 2.67
C SER A 143 9.75 -21.05 1.55
N GLN A 144 8.59 -20.49 1.92
CA GLN A 144 7.64 -19.88 1.01
C GLN A 144 8.12 -18.53 0.50
N GLN A 145 8.80 -17.75 1.33
CA GLN A 145 9.47 -16.53 0.92
C GLN A 145 10.44 -16.84 -0.23
N ARG A 146 11.35 -17.83 -0.09
CA ARG A 146 12.25 -18.21 -1.20
C ARG A 146 11.50 -18.60 -2.47
N SER A 147 10.39 -19.34 -2.35
CA SER A 147 9.55 -19.71 -3.50
C SER A 147 8.92 -18.49 -4.18
N PHE A 148 8.40 -17.54 -3.40
CA PHE A 148 7.88 -16.27 -3.89
C PHE A 148 8.94 -15.53 -4.73
N LEU A 149 10.17 -15.52 -4.24
CA LEU A 149 11.28 -14.78 -4.86
C LEU A 149 11.82 -15.48 -6.09
N GLN A 150 11.89 -16.81 -6.08
CA GLN A 150 12.22 -17.59 -7.27
C GLN A 150 11.20 -17.36 -8.38
N MET A 151 9.91 -17.31 -8.05
CA MET A 151 8.84 -16.99 -9.00
C MET A 151 9.03 -15.59 -9.60
N LEU A 152 9.38 -14.59 -8.78
CA LEU A 152 9.59 -13.22 -9.23
C LEU A 152 10.88 -13.04 -10.06
N ASN A 153 11.94 -13.80 -9.79
CA ASN A 153 13.22 -13.68 -10.50
C ASN A 153 13.28 -14.53 -11.78
N ALA A 154 12.49 -15.61 -11.88
CA ALA A 154 12.47 -16.49 -13.04
C ALA A 154 11.90 -15.84 -14.31
N SER A 155 11.29 -14.65 -14.21
CA SER A 155 10.86 -13.86 -15.37
C SER A 155 12.01 -13.34 -16.22
N ASP A 156 13.23 -13.24 -15.68
CA ASP A 156 14.34 -12.54 -16.33
C ASP A 156 15.33 -13.46 -17.09
N SER A 157 15.21 -14.79 -16.99
CA SER A 157 16.30 -15.71 -17.38
C SER A 157 15.98 -16.77 -18.46
N VAL A 158 15.19 -16.47 -19.49
CA VAL A 158 15.04 -17.39 -20.65
C VAL A 158 15.28 -16.67 -21.98
N THR A 159 16.55 -16.59 -22.38
CA THR A 159 16.97 -16.40 -23.77
C THR A 159 17.59 -17.70 -24.29
N THR A 160 16.78 -18.55 -24.91
CA THR A 160 17.26 -19.61 -25.82
C THR A 160 16.63 -19.40 -27.19
N PRO A 161 17.42 -19.30 -28.28
CA PRO A 161 16.85 -19.12 -29.61
C PRO A 161 16.44 -20.49 -30.18
N GLN A 162 15.17 -20.63 -30.60
CA GLN A 162 14.76 -21.11 -31.95
C GLN A 162 13.24 -21.39 -32.09
N SER A 163 12.62 -20.61 -32.99
CA SER A 163 11.51 -20.91 -33.95
C SER A 163 10.06 -21.19 -33.48
N PRO A 164 9.02 -20.92 -34.31
CA PRO A 164 7.97 -19.95 -33.97
C PRO A 164 6.54 -20.53 -34.06
N LEU A 165 5.54 -19.68 -33.78
CA LEU A 165 4.07 -19.87 -33.90
C LEU A 165 3.35 -20.20 -32.58
N SER A 166 3.28 -19.21 -31.67
CA SER A 166 2.02 -18.72 -31.07
C SER A 166 2.35 -17.77 -29.90
N ALA A 167 1.82 -16.54 -30.02
CA ALA A 167 1.59 -15.52 -28.97
C ALA A 167 2.49 -15.51 -27.71
N GLU A 168 3.51 -14.65 -27.75
CA GLU A 168 3.97 -13.68 -26.73
C GLU A 168 4.23 -14.06 -25.24
N PRO A 169 5.14 -13.33 -24.54
CA PRO A 169 6.10 -13.92 -23.61
C PRO A 169 5.75 -13.77 -22.10
N THR A 170 5.99 -14.83 -21.34
CA THR A 170 6.50 -14.96 -19.95
C THR A 170 6.48 -13.77 -18.95
N ASN A 171 5.38 -13.00 -18.80
CA ASN A 171 5.22 -11.88 -17.84
C ASN A 171 4.01 -11.98 -16.86
N ASN A 172 3.41 -13.16 -16.68
CA ASN A 172 2.10 -13.28 -16.01
C ASN A 172 2.12 -12.92 -14.51
N SER A 173 3.11 -13.36 -13.73
CA SER A 173 3.07 -13.23 -12.25
C SER A 173 3.24 -11.79 -11.74
N THR A 174 4.10 -10.99 -12.37
CA THR A 174 4.27 -9.57 -12.03
C THR A 174 3.02 -8.78 -12.37
N GLN A 175 2.41 -9.02 -13.54
CA GLN A 175 1.13 -8.42 -13.94
C GLN A 175 -0.01 -8.81 -12.99
N GLN A 176 -0.06 -10.07 -12.55
CA GLN A 176 -1.04 -10.54 -11.56
C GLN A 176 -0.89 -9.81 -10.22
N LEU A 177 0.35 -9.60 -9.78
CA LEU A 177 0.64 -8.85 -8.56
C LEU A 177 0.29 -7.36 -8.73
N THR A 178 0.61 -6.74 -9.86
CA THR A 178 0.17 -5.37 -10.17
C THR A 178 -1.34 -5.25 -10.10
N GLY A 179 -2.08 -6.19 -10.71
CA GLY A 179 -3.55 -6.21 -10.68
C GLY A 179 -4.11 -6.36 -9.26
N LEU A 180 -3.46 -7.18 -8.42
CA LEU A 180 -3.82 -7.32 -7.01
C LEU A 180 -3.68 -6.00 -6.24
N VAL A 181 -2.55 -5.32 -6.39
CA VAL A 181 -2.25 -4.07 -5.66
C VAL A 181 -3.10 -2.90 -6.18
N SER A 182 -3.24 -2.77 -7.50
CA SER A 182 -4.12 -1.76 -8.10
C SER A 182 -5.59 -1.97 -7.71
N GLY A 183 -6.01 -3.24 -7.63
CA GLY A 183 -7.31 -3.62 -7.10
C GLY A 183 -7.51 -3.16 -5.64
N LEU A 184 -6.54 -3.41 -4.75
CA LEU A 184 -6.62 -2.95 -3.35
C LEU A 184 -6.79 -1.43 -3.26
N TRP A 185 -6.05 -0.64 -4.04
CA TRP A 185 -6.20 0.82 -4.04
C TRP A 185 -7.56 1.28 -4.56
N SER A 186 -8.12 0.60 -5.58
CA SER A 186 -9.48 0.88 -6.04
C SER A 186 -10.52 0.53 -4.97
N ASP A 187 -10.32 -0.55 -4.23
CA ASP A 187 -11.20 -0.98 -3.16
C ASP A 187 -11.17 -0.01 -1.97
N ILE A 188 -9.99 0.46 -1.59
CA ILE A 188 -9.79 1.48 -0.53
C ILE A 188 -10.60 2.75 -0.85
N ALA A 189 -10.53 3.25 -2.09
CA ALA A 189 -11.29 4.43 -2.49
C ALA A 189 -12.82 4.20 -2.36
N LYS A 190 -13.31 3.07 -2.87
CA LYS A 190 -14.74 2.70 -2.78
C LYS A 190 -15.23 2.51 -1.35
N LEU A 191 -14.44 1.83 -0.52
CA LEU A 191 -14.73 1.61 0.89
C LEU A 191 -14.86 2.94 1.62
N PHE A 192 -13.96 3.88 1.36
CA PHE A 192 -13.99 5.18 2.00
C PHE A 192 -15.17 6.05 1.52
N ASP A 193 -15.49 6.04 0.23
CA ASP A 193 -16.69 6.70 -0.31
C ASP A 193 -17.98 6.15 0.35
N GLU A 194 -18.09 4.83 0.44
CA GLU A 194 -19.22 4.18 1.11
C GLU A 194 -19.25 4.50 2.61
N ALA A 195 -18.10 4.56 3.29
CA ALA A 195 -18.02 4.95 4.70
C ALA A 195 -18.56 6.38 4.89
N ASN A 196 -18.11 7.34 4.07
CA ASN A 196 -18.58 8.71 4.13
C ASN A 196 -20.08 8.81 3.84
N SER A 197 -20.59 8.09 2.84
CA SER A 197 -22.01 7.98 2.56
C SER A 197 -22.80 7.48 3.79
N LYS A 198 -22.31 6.43 4.47
CA LYS A 198 -22.95 5.92 5.69
C LYS A 198 -22.84 6.87 6.87
N ILE A 199 -21.73 7.57 7.03
CA ILE A 199 -21.58 8.60 8.07
C ILE A 199 -22.58 9.74 7.84
N THR A 200 -22.71 10.24 6.62
CA THR A 200 -23.66 11.33 6.29
C THR A 200 -25.11 10.91 6.51
N THR A 201 -25.49 9.68 6.13
CA THR A 201 -26.84 9.16 6.38
C THR A 201 -27.12 8.98 7.87
N LEU A 202 -26.16 8.50 8.67
CA LEU A 202 -26.31 8.39 10.12
C LEU A 202 -26.43 9.77 10.78
N ARG A 203 -25.66 10.77 10.34
CA ARG A 203 -25.79 12.16 10.80
C ARG A 203 -27.17 12.72 10.50
N GLN A 204 -27.66 12.59 9.26
CA GLN A 204 -29.01 13.03 8.90
C GLN A 204 -30.10 12.36 9.74
N ILE A 205 -29.96 11.07 10.05
CA ILE A 205 -30.91 10.37 10.93
C ILE A 205 -30.81 10.91 12.36
N HIS A 206 -29.60 11.18 12.85
CA HIS A 206 -29.37 11.75 14.17
C HIS A 206 -29.99 13.15 14.30
N ASP A 207 -29.73 14.04 13.34
CA ASP A 207 -30.30 15.40 13.29
C ASP A 207 -31.83 15.36 13.29
N LEU A 208 -32.44 14.45 12.49
CA LEU A 208 -33.89 14.25 12.48
C LEU A 208 -34.45 13.78 13.83
N ILE A 209 -33.69 12.99 14.58
CA ILE A 209 -34.08 12.54 15.92
C ILE A 209 -33.98 13.71 16.90
N GLU A 210 -32.91 14.50 16.87
CA GLU A 210 -32.73 15.66 17.74
C GLU A 210 -33.82 16.72 17.48
N ASP A 211 -34.07 17.07 16.22
CA ASP A 211 -35.15 17.99 15.82
C ASP A 211 -36.54 17.55 16.31
N SER A 212 -36.79 16.24 16.34
CA SER A 212 -38.04 15.69 16.86
C SER A 212 -38.16 15.82 18.39
N LEU A 213 -37.04 15.78 19.12
CA LEU A 213 -37.01 15.93 20.57
C LEU A 213 -37.17 17.41 20.98
N ASP A 214 -36.60 18.32 20.19
CA ASP A 214 -36.69 19.77 20.41
C ASP A 214 -38.04 20.37 20.01
N GLY A 215 -38.93 19.57 19.41
CA GLY A 215 -40.27 19.98 19.00
C GLY A 215 -40.29 20.89 17.77
N SER A 216 -39.16 21.02 17.07
CA SER A 216 -39.04 21.78 15.82
C SER A 216 -39.76 21.07 14.66
N VAL A 217 -39.84 19.74 14.72
CA VAL A 217 -40.53 18.89 13.73
C VAL A 217 -41.78 18.26 14.35
N VAL A 218 -42.95 18.61 13.82
CA VAL A 218 -44.27 18.17 14.32
C VAL A 218 -44.58 16.71 13.96
N VAL A 219 -43.99 16.18 12.88
CA VAL A 219 -44.23 14.79 12.41
C VAL A 219 -42.94 14.22 11.80
N LEU A 220 -42.41 13.17 12.41
CA LEU A 220 -41.35 12.36 11.80
C LEU A 220 -41.88 11.60 10.57
N PRO A 221 -41.12 11.53 9.46
CA PRO A 221 -41.53 10.79 8.27
C PRO A 221 -41.65 9.27 8.52
N PHE A 222 -41.01 8.76 9.58
CA PHE A 222 -41.04 7.35 9.98
C PHE A 222 -41.33 7.18 11.48
N ARG A 223 -41.81 6.00 11.87
CA ARG A 223 -41.90 5.63 13.30
C ARG A 223 -40.50 5.52 13.90
N ARG A 224 -40.35 5.88 15.17
CA ARG A 224 -39.07 5.83 15.91
C ARG A 224 -38.40 4.45 15.84
N ASP A 225 -39.17 3.38 16.03
CA ASP A 225 -38.66 2.00 15.93
C ASP A 225 -38.06 1.66 14.55
N MET A 226 -38.61 2.26 13.49
CA MET A 226 -38.07 2.09 12.13
C MET A 226 -36.75 2.85 11.98
N LEU A 227 -36.65 4.06 12.54
CA LEU A 227 -35.41 4.84 12.54
C LEU A 227 -34.31 4.11 13.30
N ASP A 228 -34.61 3.53 14.46
CA ASP A 228 -33.65 2.72 15.23
C ASP A 228 -33.16 1.52 14.42
N GLY A 229 -34.05 0.87 13.67
CA GLY A 229 -33.68 -0.18 12.71
C GLY A 229 -32.73 0.32 11.61
N TYR A 230 -32.98 1.49 11.03
CA TYR A 230 -32.10 2.11 10.03
C TYR A 230 -30.74 2.50 10.62
N VAL A 231 -30.70 3.03 11.85
CA VAL A 231 -29.44 3.33 12.57
C VAL A 231 -28.66 2.04 12.80
N ALA A 232 -29.31 0.96 13.26
CA ALA A 232 -28.66 -0.32 13.49
C ALA A 232 -28.07 -0.92 12.20
N ILE A 233 -28.80 -0.88 11.08
CA ILE A 233 -28.35 -1.39 9.79
C ILE A 233 -27.17 -0.57 9.27
N ASN A 234 -27.30 0.77 9.19
CA ASN A 234 -26.25 1.62 8.65
C ASN A 234 -25.00 1.63 9.55
N SER A 235 -25.15 1.58 10.87
CA SER A 235 -24.00 1.47 11.80
C SER A 235 -23.29 0.12 11.69
N LYS A 236 -24.03 -0.98 11.52
CA LYS A 236 -23.43 -2.29 11.23
C LYS A 236 -22.67 -2.29 9.91
N GLN A 237 -23.27 -1.74 8.86
CA GLN A 237 -22.61 -1.61 7.56
C GLN A 237 -21.35 -0.75 7.65
N LEU A 238 -21.44 0.45 8.23
CA LEU A 238 -20.31 1.35 8.41
C LEU A 238 -19.15 0.70 9.17
N ARG A 239 -19.43 -0.06 10.25
CA ARG A 239 -18.39 -0.80 10.99
C ARG A 239 -17.68 -1.83 10.11
N LEU A 240 -18.41 -2.59 9.31
CA LEU A 240 -17.82 -3.54 8.36
C LEU A 240 -17.02 -2.84 7.27
N THR A 241 -17.52 -1.71 6.75
CA THR A 241 -16.82 -0.86 5.79
C THR A 241 -15.47 -0.39 6.33
N LEU A 242 -15.47 0.27 7.48
CA LEU A 242 -14.27 0.81 8.11
C LEU A 242 -13.27 -0.29 8.43
N ARG A 243 -13.74 -1.48 8.80
CA ARG A 243 -12.87 -2.64 8.99
C ARG A 243 -12.12 -3.03 7.74
N LEU A 244 -12.85 -3.28 6.66
CA LEU A 244 -12.25 -3.70 5.39
C LEU A 244 -11.31 -2.62 4.85
N LEU A 245 -11.63 -1.34 5.10
CA LEU A 245 -10.74 -0.21 4.83
C LEU A 245 -9.44 -0.29 5.61
N LEU A 246 -9.50 -0.47 6.93
CA LEU A 246 -8.30 -0.59 7.78
C LEU A 246 -7.46 -1.82 7.40
N GLU A 247 -8.09 -2.99 7.21
CA GLU A 247 -7.41 -4.22 6.76
C GLU A 247 -6.71 -4.00 5.41
N ALA A 248 -7.35 -3.30 4.46
CA ALA A 248 -6.73 -2.99 3.17
C ALA A 248 -5.55 -2.00 3.31
N LEU A 249 -5.67 -0.97 4.16
CA LEU A 249 -4.60 -0.01 4.44
C LEU A 249 -3.39 -0.66 5.13
N GLU A 250 -3.63 -1.60 6.04
CA GLU A 250 -2.57 -2.37 6.69
C GLU A 250 -1.80 -3.22 5.68
N LEU A 251 -2.49 -3.87 4.75
CA LEU A 251 -1.89 -4.73 3.73
C LEU A 251 -1.13 -3.92 2.68
N THR A 252 -1.64 -2.75 2.25
CA THR A 252 -0.88 -1.84 1.39
C THR A 252 0.33 -1.25 2.10
N SER A 253 0.23 -1.00 3.41
CA SER A 253 1.34 -0.53 4.23
C SER A 253 2.43 -1.60 4.39
N TRP A 254 2.04 -2.87 4.54
CA TRP A 254 2.98 -4.00 4.51
C TRP A 254 3.70 -4.10 3.16
N LEU A 255 2.97 -4.02 2.04
CA LEU A 255 3.58 -3.99 0.71
C LEU A 255 4.59 -2.84 0.55
N ALA A 256 4.23 -1.63 1.00
CA ALA A 256 5.10 -0.46 0.98
C ALA A 256 6.35 -0.63 1.86
N SER A 257 6.25 -1.34 2.99
CA SER A 257 7.40 -1.64 3.86
C SER A 257 8.45 -2.52 3.16
N ILE A 258 7.99 -3.48 2.35
CA ILE A 258 8.87 -4.34 1.53
C ILE A 258 9.58 -3.51 0.48
N ALA A 259 8.86 -2.62 -0.22
CA ALA A 259 9.45 -1.73 -1.22
C ALA A 259 10.50 -0.80 -0.61
N SER A 260 10.19 -0.22 0.55
CA SER A 260 11.08 0.70 1.27
C SER A 260 12.31 -0.01 1.84
N GLY A 261 12.27 -1.33 2.03
CA GLY A 261 13.39 -2.09 2.61
C GLY A 261 13.46 -2.01 4.14
N GLU A 262 12.36 -1.63 4.80
CA GLU A 262 12.23 -1.51 6.26
C GLU A 262 12.58 -2.83 6.99
N ASN A 263 12.32 -3.97 6.33
CA ASN A 263 12.52 -5.32 6.89
C ASN A 263 13.88 -5.96 6.54
N SER A 264 14.84 -5.22 5.96
CA SER A 264 16.15 -5.76 5.55
C SER A 264 17.14 -5.98 6.71
N PHE A 265 16.67 -6.11 7.96
CA PHE A 265 17.51 -6.39 9.14
C PHE A 265 18.02 -7.84 9.21
N ARG A 266 17.48 -8.78 8.41
CA ARG A 266 17.87 -10.20 8.45
C ARG A 266 19.14 -10.57 7.68
N SER A 267 19.76 -9.70 6.86
CA SER A 267 20.88 -10.12 6.02
C SER A 267 21.84 -8.98 5.65
N ARG A 268 23.12 -9.15 6.02
CA ARG A 268 24.28 -8.33 5.55
C ARG A 268 24.47 -8.35 4.03
N SER A 269 23.73 -9.20 3.32
CA SER A 269 23.60 -9.20 1.87
C SER A 269 22.17 -8.80 1.51
N LEU A 270 22.00 -7.64 0.85
CA LEU A 270 20.78 -7.32 0.10
C LEU A 270 20.47 -8.50 -0.80
N SER A 271 19.41 -9.23 -0.51
CA SER A 271 19.00 -10.33 -1.36
C SER A 271 18.15 -9.76 -2.53
N PRO A 272 18.25 -10.34 -3.74
CA PRO A 272 17.42 -10.00 -4.92
C PRO A 272 15.89 -9.88 -4.71
N PRO A 273 15.24 -10.46 -3.67
CA PRO A 273 13.85 -10.24 -3.27
C PRO A 273 13.23 -8.86 -3.36
N ALA A 274 13.95 -7.86 -2.85
CA ALA A 274 13.38 -6.53 -2.72
C ALA A 274 13.22 -5.90 -4.12
N ALA A 275 14.14 -6.19 -5.05
CA ALA A 275 14.15 -5.58 -6.38
C ALA A 275 12.93 -5.94 -7.23
N ALA A 276 12.51 -7.20 -7.25
CA ALA A 276 11.41 -7.63 -8.12
C ALA A 276 10.02 -7.17 -7.60
N LEU A 277 9.80 -7.21 -6.28
CA LEU A 277 8.56 -6.70 -5.67
C LEU A 277 8.52 -5.16 -5.70
N ARG A 278 9.68 -4.50 -5.56
CA ARG A 278 9.87 -3.08 -5.89
C ARG A 278 9.43 -2.83 -7.34
N HIS A 279 9.93 -3.56 -8.34
CA HIS A 279 9.53 -3.33 -9.73
C HIS A 279 8.01 -3.31 -9.97
N VAL A 280 7.22 -4.06 -9.20
CA VAL A 280 5.75 -4.04 -9.24
C VAL A 280 5.15 -2.83 -8.51
N LEU A 281 5.54 -2.59 -7.25
CA LEU A 281 4.99 -1.49 -6.44
C LEU A 281 5.46 -0.11 -6.90
N LEU A 282 6.61 -0.04 -7.55
CA LEU A 282 7.20 1.18 -8.12
C LEU A 282 6.66 1.48 -9.54
N GLN A 283 5.76 0.65 -10.09
CA GLN A 283 5.18 0.91 -11.41
C GLN A 283 4.44 2.26 -11.42
N PRO A 284 4.59 3.05 -12.51
CA PRO A 284 3.91 4.32 -12.70
C PRO A 284 2.45 4.35 -12.26
N LEU A 285 1.70 3.37 -12.76
CA LEU A 285 0.28 3.22 -12.55
C LEU A 285 -0.06 3.08 -11.05
N VAL A 286 0.68 2.23 -10.34
CA VAL A 286 0.41 1.91 -8.93
C VAL A 286 0.75 3.10 -8.04
N VAL A 287 1.89 3.76 -8.27
CA VAL A 287 2.33 4.91 -7.47
C VAL A 287 1.39 6.09 -7.65
N GLU A 288 0.99 6.38 -8.88
CA GLU A 288 0.03 7.45 -9.17
C GLU A 288 -1.35 7.16 -8.57
N GLN A 289 -1.81 5.91 -8.66
CA GLN A 289 -3.07 5.51 -8.04
C GLN A 289 -2.99 5.65 -6.52
N ALA A 290 -1.91 5.19 -5.89
CA ALA A 290 -1.68 5.32 -4.46
C ALA A 290 -1.69 6.79 -4.01
N ALA A 291 -0.96 7.66 -4.72
CA ALA A 291 -0.90 9.09 -4.41
C ALA A 291 -2.26 9.78 -4.54
N ARG A 292 -3.00 9.54 -5.63
CA ARG A 292 -4.36 10.11 -5.83
C ARG A 292 -5.33 9.62 -4.77
N THR A 293 -5.32 8.32 -4.45
CA THR A 293 -6.18 7.76 -3.42
C THR A 293 -5.83 8.31 -2.04
N LEU A 294 -4.53 8.35 -1.67
CA LEU A 294 -4.12 8.93 -0.38
C LEU A 294 -4.46 10.42 -0.29
N SER A 295 -4.21 11.21 -1.34
CA SER A 295 -4.63 12.61 -1.44
C SER A 295 -6.12 12.78 -1.19
N PHE A 296 -6.95 11.94 -1.83
CA PHE A 296 -8.39 11.93 -1.63
C PHE A 296 -8.80 11.60 -0.19
N LEU A 297 -8.28 10.51 0.38
CA LEU A 297 -8.59 10.09 1.76
C LEU A 297 -8.22 11.18 2.77
N VAL A 298 -7.04 11.74 2.61
CA VAL A 298 -6.48 12.80 3.46
C VAL A 298 -7.31 14.07 3.39
N ALA A 299 -7.61 14.56 2.18
CA ALA A 299 -8.39 15.77 1.99
C ALA A 299 -9.80 15.65 2.58
N SER A 300 -10.43 14.47 2.48
CA SER A 300 -11.73 14.23 3.09
C SER A 300 -11.69 14.20 4.62
N LEU A 301 -10.62 13.68 5.23
CA LEU A 301 -10.45 13.72 6.68
C LEU A 301 -10.06 15.11 7.19
N ALA A 302 -9.36 15.92 6.38
CA ALA A 302 -8.97 17.30 6.67
C ALA A 302 -10.17 18.20 7.01
N ASN A 303 -11.29 17.99 6.32
CA ASN A 303 -12.52 18.74 6.56
C ASN A 303 -13.27 18.32 7.83
N ALA A 304 -12.89 17.21 8.47
CA ALA A 304 -13.60 16.64 9.61
C ALA A 304 -12.93 16.96 10.97
N HIS A 305 -12.15 18.03 11.04
CA HIS A 305 -11.20 18.32 12.14
C HIS A 305 -11.82 18.92 13.42
N GLU A 306 -13.11 19.18 13.45
CA GLU A 306 -13.78 19.54 14.69
C GLU A 306 -14.23 18.26 15.41
N GLU A 307 -13.69 17.99 16.62
CA GLU A 307 -14.17 16.88 17.47
C GLU A 307 -15.70 16.89 17.63
N LYS A 308 -16.31 18.08 17.56
CA LYS A 308 -17.75 18.31 17.56
C LYS A 308 -18.48 17.59 16.42
N GLU A 309 -17.89 17.48 15.25
CA GLU A 309 -18.50 16.78 14.11
C GLU A 309 -18.53 15.25 14.30
N TRP A 310 -17.70 14.71 15.19
CA TRP A 310 -17.65 13.28 15.53
C TRP A 310 -18.31 12.98 16.88
N ALA A 311 -18.79 14.01 17.59
CA ALA A 311 -19.38 13.90 18.92
C ALA A 311 -20.62 12.99 18.97
N PHE A 312 -21.29 12.79 17.83
CA PHE A 312 -22.46 11.89 17.73
C PHE A 312 -22.09 10.40 17.92
N SER A 313 -20.83 9.99 17.72
CA SER A 313 -20.41 8.60 17.99
C SER A 313 -18.93 8.43 18.36
N HIS A 314 -18.68 8.13 19.63
CA HIS A 314 -17.35 7.78 20.14
C HIS A 314 -16.67 6.60 19.42
N PRO A 315 -17.38 5.53 19.02
CA PRO A 315 -16.76 4.45 18.25
C PRO A 315 -16.14 4.93 16.94
N LEU A 316 -16.85 5.80 16.23
CA LEU A 316 -16.46 6.33 14.94
C LEU A 316 -15.29 7.31 15.07
N LEU A 317 -15.24 8.08 16.15
CA LEU A 317 -14.10 8.93 16.51
C LEU A 317 -12.81 8.08 16.64
N GLN A 318 -12.87 6.96 17.35
CA GLN A 318 -11.71 6.05 17.49
C GLN A 318 -11.27 5.46 16.15
N ASP A 319 -12.23 5.07 15.31
CA ASP A 319 -11.94 4.52 13.97
C ASP A 319 -11.31 5.59 13.06
N GLY A 320 -11.76 6.85 13.17
CA GLY A 320 -11.15 8.00 12.48
C GLY A 320 -9.70 8.26 12.93
N LYS A 321 -9.40 8.12 14.22
CA LYS A 321 -8.02 8.26 14.74
C LYS A 321 -7.11 7.16 14.19
N LEU A 322 -7.57 5.91 14.18
CA LEU A 322 -6.81 4.79 13.58
C LEU A 322 -6.58 5.00 12.08
N LEU A 323 -7.62 5.42 11.36
CA LEU A 323 -7.54 5.70 9.93
C LEU A 323 -6.48 6.76 9.64
N LEU A 324 -6.49 7.88 10.39
CA LEU A 324 -5.48 8.93 10.26
C LEU A 324 -4.07 8.42 10.57
N ALA A 325 -3.90 7.60 11.61
CA ALA A 325 -2.60 7.02 11.94
C ALA A 325 -2.05 6.12 10.81
N HIS A 326 -2.90 5.28 10.19
CA HIS A 326 -2.50 4.48 9.03
C HIS A 326 -2.11 5.34 7.83
N LEU A 327 -2.84 6.42 7.56
CA LEU A 327 -2.54 7.31 6.43
C LEU A 327 -1.18 8.00 6.61
N ILE A 328 -0.85 8.46 7.82
CA ILE A 328 0.45 9.03 8.14
C ILE A 328 1.56 8.02 7.84
N VAL A 329 1.44 6.78 8.34
CA VAL A 329 2.42 5.70 8.10
C VAL A 329 2.56 5.40 6.60
N LEU A 330 1.45 5.31 5.87
CA LEU A 330 1.45 5.05 4.44
C LEU A 330 2.16 6.16 3.65
N VAL A 331 1.85 7.42 3.90
CA VAL A 331 2.50 8.56 3.24
C VAL A 331 4.00 8.56 3.50
N VAL A 332 4.44 8.27 4.73
CA VAL A 332 5.87 8.19 5.09
C VAL A 332 6.58 6.99 4.47
N ARG A 333 5.90 5.85 4.33
CA ARG A 333 6.44 4.66 3.66
C ARG A 333 6.56 4.87 2.15
N TYR A 334 5.52 5.38 1.49
CA TYR A 334 5.51 5.59 0.04
C TYR A 334 6.47 6.71 -0.43
N SER A 335 6.72 7.71 0.41
CA SER A 335 7.76 8.72 0.18
C SER A 335 9.19 8.19 0.39
N GLY A 336 9.37 6.98 0.95
CA GLY A 336 10.69 6.43 1.26
C GLY A 336 11.41 7.15 2.41
N HIS A 337 10.71 8.06 3.09
CA HIS A 337 11.23 8.90 4.14
C HIS A 337 11.48 8.13 5.44
N ASN A 338 10.82 7.00 5.66
CA ASN A 338 11.09 6.10 6.80
C ASN A 338 12.57 5.64 6.88
N VAL A 339 13.27 5.59 5.75
CA VAL A 339 14.62 5.00 5.62
C VAL A 339 15.73 6.07 5.68
N VAL A 340 15.39 7.35 5.79
CA VAL A 340 16.37 8.45 5.74
C VAL A 340 17.16 8.51 7.05
N ARG A 341 18.29 7.78 7.08
CA ARG A 341 19.22 7.65 8.21
C ARG A 341 20.11 8.88 8.49
N SER A 342 19.87 10.03 7.85
CA SER A 342 20.76 11.20 7.97
C SER A 342 20.39 12.19 9.08
N SER A 343 19.32 11.93 9.84
CA SER A 343 18.99 12.65 11.08
C SER A 343 18.55 11.64 12.14
N SER A 344 18.68 12.01 13.41
CA SER A 344 18.37 11.23 14.62
C SER A 344 16.89 10.80 14.80
N SER A 345 16.21 10.40 13.71
CA SER A 345 14.75 10.25 13.64
C SER A 345 14.32 9.14 12.67
N SER A 346 14.91 7.94 12.75
CA SER A 346 14.39 6.76 12.02
C SER A 346 13.06 6.33 12.64
N CYS A 347 12.04 6.04 11.83
CA CYS A 347 10.76 5.66 12.39
C CYS A 347 10.73 4.18 12.78
N SER A 348 10.39 3.90 14.03
CA SER A 348 10.30 2.54 14.55
C SER A 348 9.13 1.76 13.91
N PRO A 349 9.30 0.47 13.56
CA PRO A 349 8.18 -0.38 13.16
C PRO A 349 7.17 -0.64 14.31
N SER A 350 7.54 -0.36 15.57
CA SER A 350 6.67 -0.52 16.74
C SER A 350 5.35 0.26 16.63
N SER A 351 5.40 1.50 16.13
CA SER A 351 4.20 2.32 15.86
C SER A 351 3.21 1.59 14.94
N PHE A 352 3.69 0.96 13.86
CA PHE A 352 2.83 0.20 12.96
C PHE A 352 2.18 -1.00 13.66
N TRP A 353 2.94 -1.73 14.47
CA TRP A 353 2.40 -2.87 15.24
C TRP A 353 1.38 -2.43 16.31
N LYS A 354 1.62 -1.30 16.99
CA LYS A 354 0.66 -0.70 17.92
C LYS A 354 -0.67 -0.39 17.22
N ILE A 355 -0.62 0.21 16.03
CA ILE A 355 -1.83 0.52 15.26
C ILE A 355 -2.57 -0.77 14.89
N VAL A 356 -1.90 -1.76 14.32
CA VAL A 356 -2.53 -3.04 13.93
C VAL A 356 -3.18 -3.73 15.14
N ARG A 357 -2.51 -3.71 16.30
CA ARG A 357 -3.06 -4.26 17.54
C ARG A 357 -4.29 -3.49 18.02
N ALA A 358 -4.22 -2.15 18.06
CA ALA A 358 -5.34 -1.31 18.46
C ALA A 358 -6.55 -1.47 17.53
N SER A 359 -6.33 -1.51 16.21
CA SER A 359 -7.34 -1.86 15.21
C SER A 359 -7.98 -3.21 15.51
N GLY A 360 -7.16 -4.20 15.87
CA GLY A 360 -7.58 -5.53 16.30
C GLY A 360 -8.49 -5.56 17.52
N ASP A 361 -8.04 -4.98 18.64
CA ASP A 361 -8.75 -4.97 19.91
C ASP A 361 -10.10 -4.27 19.82
N ILE A 362 -10.13 -3.11 19.14
CA ILE A 362 -11.36 -2.37 18.87
C ILE A 362 -12.34 -3.25 18.11
N MET A 363 -11.82 -4.04 17.20
CA MET A 363 -12.60 -4.80 16.27
C MET A 363 -13.13 -6.13 16.85
N GLU A 364 -12.34 -6.81 17.69
CA GLU A 364 -12.80 -7.97 18.46
C GLU A 364 -13.97 -7.61 19.39
N ARG A 365 -13.90 -6.44 20.03
CA ARG A 365 -14.96 -5.96 20.94
C ARG A 365 -16.25 -5.56 20.23
N ARG A 366 -16.18 -5.16 18.95
CA ARG A 366 -17.30 -4.52 18.23
C ARG A 366 -17.95 -5.38 17.17
N VAL A 367 -17.28 -6.41 16.64
CA VAL A 367 -17.78 -7.25 15.53
C VAL A 367 -17.61 -8.74 15.85
N GLY A 368 -18.72 -9.46 15.87
CA GLY A 368 -18.79 -10.91 16.14
C GLY A 368 -18.76 -11.81 14.91
N ASP A 369 -18.24 -11.34 13.77
CA ASP A 369 -18.17 -12.15 12.54
C ASP A 369 -16.90 -13.02 12.49
N LEU A 370 -17.08 -14.32 12.24
CA LEU A 370 -16.04 -15.35 12.34
C LEU A 370 -14.93 -15.16 11.30
N ASP A 371 -15.28 -14.97 10.03
CA ASP A 371 -14.32 -14.78 8.93
C ASP A 371 -13.34 -13.65 9.23
N THR A 372 -13.87 -12.68 9.96
CA THR A 372 -13.28 -11.40 10.15
C THR A 372 -12.37 -11.47 11.38
N GLN A 373 -12.79 -12.17 12.45
CA GLN A 373 -11.90 -12.63 13.53
C GLN A 373 -10.73 -13.50 13.05
N VAL A 374 -10.97 -14.39 12.08
CA VAL A 374 -9.92 -15.22 11.47
C VAL A 374 -8.86 -14.36 10.78
N ARG A 375 -9.27 -13.43 9.91
CA ARG A 375 -8.33 -12.52 9.21
C ARG A 375 -7.50 -11.71 10.19
N TRP A 376 -8.14 -11.12 11.20
CA TRP A 376 -7.40 -10.42 12.25
C TRP A 376 -6.42 -11.34 12.97
N GLY A 377 -6.86 -12.53 13.36
CA GLY A 377 -6.01 -13.48 14.07
C GLY A 377 -4.77 -13.88 13.28
N LEU A 378 -4.88 -14.00 11.96
CA LEU A 378 -3.75 -14.25 11.07
C LEU A 378 -2.84 -13.03 10.95
N ASN A 379 -3.42 -11.83 10.87
CA ASN A 379 -2.68 -10.57 10.75
C ASN A 379 -1.86 -10.27 12.02
N ALA A 380 -2.45 -10.45 13.20
CA ALA A 380 -1.78 -10.33 14.49
C ALA A 380 -0.63 -11.35 14.65
N LEU A 381 -0.84 -12.58 14.16
CA LEU A 381 0.23 -13.58 14.10
C LEU A 381 1.39 -13.13 13.20
N CYS A 382 1.09 -12.50 12.04
CA CYS A 382 2.13 -11.94 11.18
C CYS A 382 2.92 -10.83 11.87
N THR A 383 2.25 -9.88 12.55
CA THR A 383 2.94 -8.81 13.28
C THR A 383 3.80 -9.34 14.42
N ARG A 384 3.38 -10.42 15.08
CA ARG A 384 4.16 -11.09 16.12
C ARG A 384 5.43 -11.75 15.56
N ILE A 385 5.32 -12.44 14.43
CA ILE A 385 6.50 -13.03 13.78
C ILE A 385 7.48 -11.93 13.32
N GLU A 386 6.95 -10.81 12.82
CA GLU A 386 7.74 -9.63 12.43
C GLU A 386 8.45 -9.00 13.65
N SER A 387 7.78 -8.87 14.79
CA SER A 387 8.36 -8.29 16.01
C SER A 387 9.43 -9.19 16.63
N GLU A 388 9.17 -10.49 16.76
CA GLU A 388 10.15 -11.49 17.24
C GLU A 388 11.40 -11.51 16.35
N SER A 389 11.20 -11.41 15.03
CA SER A 389 12.29 -11.31 14.07
C SER A 389 13.18 -10.08 14.28
N TYR A 390 12.56 -8.94 14.57
CA TYR A 390 13.27 -7.67 14.70
C TYR A 390 14.15 -7.69 15.97
N LEU A 391 13.59 -8.15 17.10
CA LEU A 391 14.32 -8.32 18.37
C LEU A 391 15.44 -9.38 18.29
N GLY A 392 15.24 -10.46 17.54
CA GLY A 392 16.26 -11.50 17.34
C GLY A 392 17.45 -11.06 16.48
N SER A 393 17.28 -10.03 15.65
CA SER A 393 18.38 -9.50 14.81
C SER A 393 19.26 -8.48 15.52
N THR A 394 18.73 -7.74 16.50
CA THR A 394 19.48 -6.73 17.27
C THR A 394 20.40 -7.35 18.32
N SER A 395 20.08 -8.54 18.82
CA SER A 395 20.85 -9.27 19.84
C SER A 395 22.13 -9.93 19.31
N LEU A 396 22.27 -10.12 17.99
CA LEU A 396 23.45 -10.75 17.37
C LEU A 396 24.53 -9.75 16.93
N GLU A 397 24.32 -8.44 17.10
CA GLU A 397 25.31 -7.42 16.69
C GLU A 397 26.17 -6.89 17.84
N GLU A 398 25.99 -7.35 19.09
CA GLU A 398 26.79 -6.89 20.24
C GLU A 398 28.01 -7.76 20.60
N ASP A 399 28.22 -8.95 20.01
CA ASP A 399 29.38 -9.78 20.38
C ASP A 399 30.45 -9.84 19.28
N GLY A 400 31.31 -8.81 19.30
CA GLY A 400 32.59 -8.79 18.61
C GLY A 400 33.73 -8.91 19.62
N GLY A 401 33.91 -10.11 20.17
CA GLY A 401 35.06 -10.46 21.01
C GLY A 401 35.24 -11.98 21.03
N ASP A 402 36.40 -12.43 20.58
CA ASP A 402 36.78 -13.84 20.51
C ASP A 402 36.63 -14.57 21.85
N ASP A 403 35.85 -15.65 21.91
CA ASP A 403 36.29 -16.87 22.60
C ASP A 403 35.49 -18.12 22.16
N GLU A 404 36.25 -19.15 21.82
CA GLU A 404 35.80 -20.51 21.57
C GLU A 404 35.30 -21.15 22.89
N MET A 405 34.29 -22.03 22.78
CA MET A 405 33.91 -23.09 23.73
C MET A 405 32.84 -22.79 24.80
N CYS A 406 31.61 -23.26 24.58
CA CYS A 406 31.01 -24.39 25.31
C CYS A 406 29.52 -24.54 24.98
N VAL A 407 29.13 -25.75 24.59
CA VAL A 407 27.75 -26.23 24.62
C VAL A 407 27.28 -26.23 26.08
N ALA A 408 26.24 -25.46 26.38
CA ALA A 408 25.39 -25.67 27.56
C ALA A 408 23.93 -25.66 27.09
N GLU A 409 23.36 -26.86 27.06
CA GLU A 409 21.92 -27.05 27.07
C GLU A 409 21.37 -26.43 28.37
N GLY A 410 20.35 -25.57 28.24
CA GLY A 410 19.62 -25.02 29.38
C GLY A 410 19.68 -23.50 29.45
N ASP A 411 18.93 -22.84 28.57
CA ASP A 411 18.15 -21.68 29.00
C ASP A 411 16.81 -21.73 28.26
N GLU A 412 15.74 -21.88 29.02
CA GLU A 412 14.40 -21.64 28.53
C GLU A 412 14.38 -20.20 28.01
N ALA A 413 14.34 -20.04 26.69
CA ALA A 413 14.10 -18.74 26.08
C ALA A 413 12.78 -18.19 26.67
N HIS A 414 12.91 -17.28 27.63
CA HIS A 414 11.78 -16.60 28.25
C HIS A 414 11.08 -15.78 27.15
N GLU A 415 10.05 -16.36 26.54
CA GLU A 415 9.21 -15.70 25.54
C GLU A 415 8.59 -14.46 26.19
N LEU A 416 8.91 -13.30 25.63
CA LEU A 416 8.39 -12.00 26.07
C LEU A 416 6.89 -11.95 25.84
N ASP A 417 6.15 -11.43 26.83
CA ASP A 417 4.74 -11.08 26.65
C ASP A 417 4.58 -10.07 25.50
N GLU A 418 3.44 -10.02 24.82
CA GLU A 418 3.22 -9.10 23.69
C GLU A 418 3.36 -7.63 24.10
N ASP A 419 3.00 -7.31 25.36
CA ASP A 419 3.21 -5.99 25.97
C ASP A 419 4.69 -5.73 26.31
N GLU A 420 5.39 -6.75 26.80
CA GLU A 420 6.82 -6.68 27.14
C GLU A 420 7.69 -6.55 25.88
N ALA A 421 7.34 -7.28 24.82
CA ALA A 421 7.98 -7.20 23.52
C ALA A 421 7.82 -5.81 22.89
N LEU A 422 6.62 -5.22 22.94
CA LEU A 422 6.40 -3.86 22.45
C LEU A 422 7.21 -2.83 23.25
N ALA A 423 7.28 -2.94 24.57
CA ALA A 423 8.07 -2.04 25.41
C ALA A 423 9.58 -2.16 25.12
N LEU A 424 10.08 -3.38 24.90
CA LEU A 424 11.49 -3.60 24.52
C LEU A 424 11.80 -3.06 23.13
N LEU A 425 10.86 -3.14 22.19
CA LEU A 425 10.99 -2.58 20.85
C LEU A 425 11.05 -1.04 20.86
N GLU A 426 10.25 -0.36 21.68
CA GLU A 426 10.35 1.09 21.89
C GLU A 426 11.73 1.49 22.41
N LYS A 427 12.26 0.72 23.37
CA LYS A 427 13.59 0.97 23.96
C LYS A 427 14.73 0.73 22.96
N GLN A 428 14.62 -0.29 22.11
CA GLN A 428 15.65 -0.63 21.10
C GLN A 428 15.61 0.30 19.88
N ALA A 429 14.42 0.77 19.47
CA ALA A 429 14.28 1.72 18.37
C ALA A 429 15.03 3.04 18.61
N ALA A 430 15.23 3.42 19.88
CA ALA A 430 16.00 4.60 20.26
C ALA A 430 17.52 4.47 20.02
N ALA A 431 18.07 3.27 19.75
CA ALA A 431 19.50 2.99 19.85
C ALA A 431 20.26 2.67 18.53
N THR A 432 19.62 2.71 17.34
CA THR A 432 20.21 2.09 16.12
C THR A 432 20.87 3.09 15.15
N SER A 433 22.08 2.79 14.64
CA SER A 433 22.74 3.55 13.54
C SER A 433 23.56 2.71 12.54
N SER A 434 23.60 3.20 11.29
CA SER A 434 24.55 2.92 10.17
C SER A 434 24.28 1.79 9.14
N PHE A 435 24.95 1.90 7.98
CA PHE A 435 24.93 1.14 6.70
C PHE A 435 24.23 1.81 5.48
N THR A 436 24.97 1.84 4.35
CA THR A 436 24.68 2.53 3.07
C THR A 436 24.82 1.59 1.87
N ASN A 437 23.91 1.68 0.88
CA ASN A 437 24.22 1.71 -0.58
C ASN A 437 23.01 1.58 -1.53
N ASP A 438 21.76 1.54 -1.06
CA ASP A 438 20.58 1.34 -1.95
C ASP A 438 19.72 2.61 -2.17
N SER A 439 20.32 3.80 -1.94
CA SER A 439 19.59 5.07 -1.75
C SER A 439 18.96 5.69 -3.00
N VAL A 440 19.43 5.37 -4.21
CA VAL A 440 19.06 6.17 -5.40
C VAL A 440 17.68 5.79 -5.96
N ALA A 441 17.38 4.49 -6.06
CA ALA A 441 16.09 4.02 -6.58
C ALA A 441 14.92 4.33 -5.62
N THR A 442 15.15 4.20 -4.32
CA THR A 442 14.19 4.55 -3.26
C THR A 442 13.93 6.06 -3.22
N LYS A 443 14.98 6.89 -3.35
CA LYS A 443 14.82 8.36 -3.51
C LYS A 443 14.03 8.73 -4.76
N ARG A 444 14.25 8.04 -5.90
CA ARG A 444 13.50 8.28 -7.14
C ARG A 444 12.01 7.96 -6.98
N LEU A 445 11.66 6.88 -6.29
CA LEU A 445 10.27 6.57 -5.95
C LEU A 445 9.65 7.65 -5.06
N GLY A 446 10.34 7.98 -3.97
CA GLY A 446 9.85 8.96 -3.01
C GLY A 446 9.49 10.28 -3.70
N LYS A 447 10.42 10.78 -4.51
CA LYS A 447 10.21 11.97 -5.35
C LYS A 447 9.02 11.82 -6.30
N ARG A 448 8.86 10.66 -6.95
CA ARG A 448 7.68 10.38 -7.81
C ARG A 448 6.39 10.50 -7.02
N PHE A 449 6.31 9.81 -5.90
CA PHE A 449 5.11 9.78 -5.06
C PHE A 449 4.75 11.19 -4.59
N ILE A 450 5.73 11.93 -4.06
CA ILE A 450 5.56 13.31 -3.59
C ILE A 450 5.13 14.23 -4.75
N ALA A 451 5.69 14.06 -5.95
CA ALA A 451 5.27 14.82 -7.13
C ALA A 451 3.83 14.55 -7.54
N THR A 452 3.45 13.27 -7.56
CA THR A 452 2.09 12.89 -7.91
C THR A 452 1.09 13.37 -6.86
N LEU A 453 1.51 13.43 -5.59
CA LEU A 453 0.73 13.98 -4.49
C LEU A 453 0.54 15.50 -4.66
N ALA A 454 1.63 16.23 -4.93
CA ALA A 454 1.62 17.67 -5.20
C ALA A 454 0.75 18.02 -6.42
N LYS A 455 0.87 17.24 -7.50
CA LYS A 455 0.11 17.45 -8.75
C LYS A 455 -1.40 17.23 -8.60
N ASP A 456 -1.86 16.42 -7.65
CA ASP A 456 -3.30 16.11 -7.51
C ASP A 456 -4.12 17.33 -7.09
N GLY A 457 -3.50 18.34 -6.44
CA GLY A 457 -4.10 19.64 -6.17
C GLY A 457 -5.21 19.67 -5.11
N ARG A 458 -5.65 18.52 -4.58
CA ARG A 458 -6.59 18.41 -3.46
C ARG A 458 -5.93 18.58 -2.08
N PHE A 459 -4.62 18.82 -2.09
CA PHE A 459 -3.75 18.67 -0.94
C PHE A 459 -3.53 20.02 -0.23
N ASP A 460 -4.04 20.17 1.01
CA ASP A 460 -3.79 21.35 1.86
C ASP A 460 -2.84 20.98 3.02
N PHE A 461 -1.60 21.45 2.90
CA PHE A 461 -0.53 21.23 3.89
C PHE A 461 -0.93 21.66 5.30
N ARG A 462 -1.50 22.86 5.46
CA ARG A 462 -1.72 23.47 6.78
C ARG A 462 -2.81 22.73 7.54
N MET A 463 -3.88 22.40 6.84
CA MET A 463 -4.98 21.64 7.41
C MET A 463 -4.50 20.26 7.88
N PHE A 464 -3.69 19.58 7.07
CA PHE A 464 -3.29 18.21 7.35
C PHE A 464 -2.26 18.07 8.48
N VAL A 465 -1.29 18.99 8.55
CA VAL A 465 -0.39 19.09 9.72
C VAL A 465 -1.19 19.45 10.98
N GLY A 466 -2.20 20.32 10.85
CA GLY A 466 -3.18 20.59 11.90
C GLY A 466 -3.91 19.32 12.36
N GLY A 467 -4.30 18.46 11.41
CA GLY A 467 -4.97 17.19 11.66
C GLY A 467 -4.20 16.21 12.55
N CYS A 468 -2.87 16.27 12.59
CA CYS A 468 -2.09 15.46 13.52
C CYS A 468 -2.47 15.72 14.99
N ARG A 469 -3.02 16.90 15.32
CA ARG A 469 -3.55 17.21 16.66
C ARG A 469 -4.69 16.29 17.07
N PHE A 470 -5.46 15.75 16.11
CA PHE A 470 -6.54 14.80 16.37
C PHE A 470 -6.05 13.50 17.02
N LEU A 471 -4.77 13.16 16.81
CA LEU A 471 -4.13 12.01 17.45
C LEU A 471 -3.59 12.32 18.85
N ARG A 472 -3.65 13.56 19.34
CA ARG A 472 -3.25 13.85 20.72
C ARG A 472 -4.32 13.41 21.71
N PRO A 473 -3.93 12.97 22.92
CA PRO A 473 -4.89 12.70 23.97
C PRO A 473 -5.63 14.00 24.37
N PRO A 474 -6.92 13.91 24.73
CA PRO A 474 -7.67 15.07 25.21
C PRO A 474 -7.03 15.57 26.52
N ARG A 475 -6.80 16.87 26.63
CA ARG A 475 -6.32 17.48 27.87
C ARG A 475 -7.37 17.26 28.96
N SER A 476 -7.00 16.59 30.05
CA SER A 476 -7.84 16.47 31.24
C SER A 476 -7.97 17.84 31.91
N GLN A 477 -8.90 18.64 31.44
CA GLN A 477 -9.27 19.89 32.09
C GLN A 477 -10.33 19.57 33.14
N ASP A 478 -9.92 19.03 34.28
CA ASP A 478 -10.75 18.99 35.50
C ASP A 478 -9.88 18.83 36.75
N GLY A 479 -9.68 19.94 37.46
CA GLY A 479 -8.80 20.04 38.63
C GLY A 479 -8.76 21.44 39.26
N SER A 480 -9.93 22.04 39.49
CA SER A 480 -10.19 23.23 40.32
C SER A 480 -9.87 24.62 39.75
N SER A 481 -10.92 25.43 39.78
CA SER A 481 -10.91 26.89 39.83
C SER A 481 -9.97 27.42 40.91
N SER A 482 -9.00 28.24 40.51
CA SER A 482 -8.60 29.46 41.23
C SER A 482 -7.81 30.34 40.26
N GLU A 483 -8.34 31.53 40.01
CA GLU A 483 -7.60 32.64 39.42
C GLU A 483 -6.42 32.98 40.33
N SER A 484 -5.20 32.81 39.84
CA SER A 484 -4.07 33.61 40.29
C SER A 484 -3.01 33.66 39.19
N ASP A 485 -2.88 34.86 38.62
CA ASP A 485 -1.72 35.34 37.88
C ASP A 485 -0.42 34.99 38.60
N SER A 486 0.39 34.12 38.00
CA SER A 486 1.84 34.14 38.16
C SER A 486 2.47 33.43 36.98
N ASP A 487 3.29 34.18 36.23
CA ASP A 487 4.19 33.71 35.19
C ASP A 487 5.07 32.57 35.72
N GLU A 488 4.70 31.32 35.43
CA GLU A 488 5.59 30.17 35.51
C GLU A 488 5.70 29.54 34.11
N GLU A 489 6.93 29.42 33.63
CA GLU A 489 7.27 28.76 32.38
C GLU A 489 6.65 27.36 32.30
N PRO A 490 6.22 26.88 31.12
CA PRO A 490 5.69 25.54 30.99
C PRO A 490 6.82 24.51 31.14
N LEU A 491 6.97 24.00 32.37
CA LEU A 491 7.73 22.80 32.69
C LEU A 491 7.14 21.59 31.95
N SER A 492 7.87 21.13 30.93
CA SER A 492 7.85 19.82 30.27
C SER A 492 6.70 18.86 30.60
N VAL A 493 5.69 18.81 29.73
CA VAL A 493 4.66 17.74 29.71
C VAL A 493 4.81 16.96 28.41
N GLU A 494 5.11 15.67 28.50
CA GLU A 494 5.23 14.72 27.39
C GLU A 494 3.87 14.49 26.70
N ASP A 495 3.44 15.41 25.84
CA ASP A 495 2.24 15.26 25.00
C ASP A 495 2.57 14.43 23.74
N GLY A 496 2.76 13.11 23.90
CA GLY A 496 2.95 12.18 22.78
C GLY A 496 1.69 11.96 21.92
N TYR A 497 1.86 11.42 20.71
CA TYR A 497 0.75 11.06 19.83
C TYR A 497 0.17 9.68 20.17
N LEU A 498 -1.14 9.49 19.91
CA LEU A 498 -1.81 8.20 20.03
C LEU A 498 -1.35 7.29 18.87
N TYR A 499 -0.94 6.07 19.21
CA TYR A 499 -0.45 5.02 18.31
C TYR A 499 0.89 5.26 17.60
N LEU A 500 1.28 6.51 17.41
CA LEU A 500 2.48 6.91 16.66
C LEU A 500 3.55 7.52 17.56
N ASP A 501 4.80 7.20 17.27
CA ASP A 501 5.95 7.89 17.83
C ASP A 501 6.17 9.23 17.10
N ASP A 502 6.75 10.22 17.79
CA ASP A 502 6.98 11.57 17.24
C ASP A 502 7.77 11.57 15.93
N SER A 503 8.66 10.59 15.74
CA SER A 503 9.44 10.45 14.51
C SER A 503 8.57 10.28 13.26
N TRP A 504 7.47 9.50 13.37
CA TRP A 504 6.55 9.29 12.25
C TRP A 504 5.84 10.58 11.86
N VAL A 505 5.38 11.35 12.85
CA VAL A 505 4.70 12.61 12.61
C VAL A 505 5.66 13.68 12.07
N GLN A 506 6.87 13.78 12.64
CA GLN A 506 7.90 14.68 12.12
C GLN A 506 8.24 14.36 10.67
N GLN A 507 8.43 13.07 10.36
CA GLN A 507 8.83 12.67 9.03
C GLN A 507 7.71 12.88 8.01
N PHE A 508 6.47 12.64 8.43
CA PHE A 508 5.31 13.02 7.67
C PHE A 508 5.29 14.53 7.39
N VAL A 509 5.44 15.39 8.40
CA VAL A 509 5.49 16.86 8.21
C VAL A 509 6.56 17.26 7.18
N ARG A 510 7.74 16.61 7.19
CA ARG A 510 8.78 16.84 6.17
C ARG A 510 8.33 16.47 4.76
N VAL A 511 7.68 15.32 4.59
CA VAL A 511 7.12 14.91 3.29
C VAL A 511 6.08 15.93 2.82
N MET A 512 5.27 16.45 3.75
CA MET A 512 4.27 17.46 3.41
C MET A 512 4.93 18.80 3.03
N GLN A 513 6.04 19.19 3.67
CA GLN A 513 6.81 20.38 3.29
C GLN A 513 7.45 20.22 1.90
N GLU A 514 8.01 19.05 1.59
CA GLU A 514 8.57 18.77 0.27
C GLU A 514 7.49 18.81 -0.82
N ALA A 515 6.29 18.31 -0.54
CA ALA A 515 5.16 18.42 -1.45
C ALA A 515 4.76 19.90 -1.71
N ASP A 516 4.73 20.73 -0.66
CA ASP A 516 4.40 22.16 -0.74
C ASP A 516 5.45 22.96 -1.53
N GLU A 517 6.74 22.73 -1.25
CA GLU A 517 7.85 23.29 -2.03
C GLU A 517 7.72 22.92 -3.51
N MET A 518 7.34 21.67 -3.78
CA MET A 518 7.13 21.21 -5.14
C MET A 518 5.98 21.94 -5.82
N ILE A 519 4.83 22.14 -5.15
CA ILE A 519 3.72 22.94 -5.69
C ILE A 519 4.20 24.35 -6.10
N HIS A 520 4.95 25.04 -5.23
CA HIS A 520 5.47 26.38 -5.55
C HIS A 520 6.48 26.39 -6.70
N VAL A 521 7.34 25.37 -6.75
CA VAL A 521 8.28 25.20 -7.86
C VAL A 521 7.54 24.99 -9.18
N GLN A 522 6.41 24.30 -9.17
CA GLN A 522 5.55 24.15 -10.34
C GLN A 522 4.92 25.45 -10.77
N GLU A 523 4.33 26.21 -9.85
CA GLU A 523 3.75 27.50 -10.16
C GLU A 523 4.80 28.44 -10.79
N ALA A 524 6.02 28.45 -10.24
CA ALA A 524 7.14 29.22 -10.78
C ALA A 524 7.59 28.72 -12.17
N MET A 525 7.56 27.41 -12.40
CA MET A 525 7.89 26.82 -13.70
C MET A 525 6.80 27.08 -14.74
N GLU A 526 5.52 26.96 -14.41
CA GLU A 526 4.40 27.31 -15.27
C GLU A 526 4.50 28.79 -15.69
N ALA A 527 4.84 29.67 -14.76
CA ALA A 527 5.15 31.07 -15.06
C ALA A 527 6.36 31.23 -16.01
N CYS A 528 7.37 30.36 -15.92
CA CYS A 528 8.55 30.38 -16.81
C CYS A 528 8.30 29.76 -18.20
N LEU A 529 7.42 28.75 -18.28
CA LEU A 529 7.04 28.10 -19.54
C LEU A 529 6.31 29.08 -20.46
N GLY A 530 5.55 30.02 -19.87
CA GLY A 530 4.84 31.08 -20.60
C GLY A 530 3.83 30.50 -21.60
N ASP A 531 3.57 31.23 -22.68
CA ASP A 531 2.64 30.77 -23.72
C ASP A 531 3.26 29.60 -24.51
N ILE A 532 2.74 28.39 -24.25
CA ILE A 532 3.06 27.18 -24.98
C ILE A 532 2.39 27.27 -26.36
N PRO A 533 3.10 26.97 -27.47
CA PRO A 533 2.49 26.94 -28.80
C PRO A 533 1.23 26.05 -28.85
N ASP A 534 0.13 26.55 -29.41
CA ASP A 534 -1.16 25.86 -29.48
C ASP A 534 -1.06 24.45 -30.09
N GLN A 535 -0.09 24.22 -30.99
CA GLN A 535 0.19 22.92 -31.61
C GLN A 535 0.64 21.83 -30.62
N TYR A 536 1.09 22.19 -29.42
CA TYR A 536 1.48 21.26 -28.36
C TYR A 536 0.40 21.08 -27.29
N LEU A 537 -0.66 21.90 -27.36
CA LEU A 537 -1.77 21.87 -26.42
C LEU A 537 -2.87 20.95 -26.95
N ASP A 538 -3.49 20.23 -26.03
CA ASP A 538 -4.65 19.41 -26.31
C ASP A 538 -5.84 20.32 -26.68
N PRO A 539 -6.51 20.08 -27.82
CA PRO A 539 -7.59 20.95 -28.29
C PRO A 539 -8.88 20.88 -27.44
N LEU A 540 -9.00 19.92 -26.51
CA LEU A 540 -10.16 19.79 -25.62
C LEU A 540 -9.89 20.42 -24.25
N LEU A 541 -8.71 20.20 -23.69
CA LEU A 541 -8.35 20.67 -22.34
C LEU A 541 -7.42 21.88 -22.32
N SER A 542 -6.87 22.29 -23.47
CA SER A 542 -5.84 23.34 -23.57
C SER A 542 -4.63 23.09 -22.66
N THR A 543 -4.34 21.81 -22.40
CA THR A 543 -3.21 21.34 -21.59
C THR A 543 -2.13 20.73 -22.48
N LEU A 544 -0.86 20.86 -22.11
CA LEU A 544 0.25 20.23 -22.82
C LEU A 544 0.03 18.73 -23.03
N MET A 545 0.10 18.25 -24.29
CA MET A 545 -0.06 16.84 -24.62
C MET A 545 1.16 16.03 -24.16
N THR A 546 0.91 14.95 -23.42
CA THR A 546 1.97 14.04 -22.92
C THR A 546 2.16 12.84 -23.82
N ASP A 547 1.05 12.27 -24.30
CA ASP A 547 1.02 11.18 -25.26
C ASP A 547 0.07 11.57 -26.40
N PRO A 548 0.55 12.37 -27.37
CA PRO A 548 -0.27 12.84 -28.47
C PRO A 548 -0.67 11.68 -29.38
N VAL A 549 -1.96 11.55 -29.61
CA VAL A 549 -2.55 10.52 -30.46
C VAL A 549 -3.43 11.15 -31.53
N ARG A 550 -3.35 10.58 -32.73
CA ARG A 550 -4.09 11.03 -33.91
C ARG A 550 -5.40 10.26 -34.03
N LEU A 551 -6.49 11.02 -34.12
CA LEU A 551 -7.82 10.53 -34.41
C LEU A 551 -7.97 10.25 -35.91
N PRO A 552 -8.88 9.34 -36.32
CA PRO A 552 -9.27 9.17 -37.72
C PRO A 552 -9.78 10.46 -38.37
N SER A 553 -10.36 11.36 -37.57
CA SER A 553 -10.79 12.71 -37.98
C SER A 553 -9.63 13.66 -38.32
N GLY A 554 -8.38 13.25 -38.06
CA GLY A 554 -7.17 14.03 -38.32
C GLY A 554 -6.76 14.96 -37.17
N ASN A 555 -7.60 15.13 -36.16
CA ASN A 555 -7.28 15.89 -34.96
C ASN A 555 -6.28 15.12 -34.08
N ILE A 556 -5.41 15.86 -33.39
CA ILE A 556 -4.45 15.29 -32.43
C ILE A 556 -4.91 15.69 -31.03
N VAL A 557 -5.01 14.71 -30.15
CA VAL A 557 -5.44 14.85 -28.75
C VAL A 557 -4.53 14.03 -27.85
N ASP A 558 -4.53 14.28 -26.55
CA ASP A 558 -3.82 13.43 -25.60
C ASP A 558 -4.58 12.11 -25.35
N ARG A 559 -3.84 10.99 -25.29
CA ARG A 559 -4.42 9.64 -25.15
C ARG A 559 -5.34 9.51 -23.93
N ALA A 560 -4.96 10.10 -22.80
CA ALA A 560 -5.75 9.98 -21.57
C ALA A 560 -7.07 10.76 -21.69
N VAL A 561 -7.04 11.91 -22.38
CA VAL A 561 -8.20 12.77 -22.61
C VAL A 561 -9.22 12.07 -23.49
N ILE A 562 -8.79 11.51 -24.63
CA ILE A 562 -9.70 10.78 -25.52
C ILE A 562 -10.23 9.50 -24.89
N ALA A 563 -9.41 8.77 -24.13
CA ALA A 563 -9.87 7.58 -23.41
C ALA A 563 -10.99 7.91 -22.42
N ARG A 564 -10.85 8.99 -21.66
CA ARG A 564 -11.89 9.47 -20.73
C ARG A 564 -13.16 9.92 -21.47
N HIS A 565 -13.02 10.59 -22.61
CA HIS A 565 -14.15 11.01 -23.43
C HIS A 565 -14.95 9.81 -23.98
N LEU A 566 -14.26 8.80 -24.52
CA LEU A 566 -14.88 7.56 -24.98
C LEU A 566 -15.57 6.81 -23.82
N LEU A 567 -14.91 6.83 -22.65
CA LEU A 567 -15.45 6.59 -21.31
C LEU A 567 -16.88 7.09 -21.13
N ALA A 568 -16.97 8.41 -21.04
CA ALA A 568 -18.20 9.12 -20.75
C ALA A 568 -19.25 8.98 -21.85
N SER A 569 -18.84 9.02 -23.12
CA SER A 569 -19.76 8.96 -24.27
C SER A 569 -20.44 7.59 -24.41
N SER A 570 -19.77 6.49 -24.07
CA SER A 570 -20.38 5.16 -24.05
C SER A 570 -21.46 4.98 -22.97
N GLN A 571 -21.35 5.72 -21.86
CA GLN A 571 -22.32 5.64 -20.74
C GLN A 571 -23.63 6.39 -21.06
N GLN A 572 -23.63 7.27 -22.06
CA GLN A 572 -24.79 8.09 -22.44
C GLN A 572 -25.69 7.45 -23.53
N GLY A 573 -25.78 6.12 -23.58
CA GLY A 573 -26.83 5.41 -24.31
C GLY A 573 -26.47 4.88 -25.71
N GLY A 574 -25.20 4.61 -26.00
CA GLY A 574 -24.77 3.92 -27.23
C GLY A 574 -23.67 2.89 -26.94
N SER A 575 -23.63 1.78 -27.69
CA SER A 575 -22.60 0.74 -27.53
C SER A 575 -21.21 1.15 -28.03
N THR A 576 -21.08 2.33 -28.64
CA THR A 576 -19.86 2.85 -29.25
C THR A 576 -19.60 4.28 -28.80
N GLY A 577 -18.36 4.57 -28.38
CA GLY A 577 -17.91 5.93 -28.09
C GLY A 577 -17.91 6.80 -29.37
N ARG A 578 -17.88 8.12 -29.20
CA ARG A 578 -17.92 9.07 -30.32
C ARG A 578 -16.72 10.00 -30.31
N ASP A 579 -16.30 10.44 -31.49
CA ASP A 579 -15.28 11.47 -31.66
C ASP A 579 -15.81 12.83 -31.13
N PRO A 580 -15.04 13.55 -30.30
CA PRO A 580 -15.47 14.83 -29.72
C PRO A 580 -15.68 15.95 -30.74
N PHE A 581 -15.05 15.89 -31.92
CA PHE A 581 -15.12 16.91 -32.97
C PHE A 581 -16.15 16.58 -34.05
N THR A 582 -16.15 15.34 -34.54
CA THR A 582 -17.01 14.94 -35.67
C THR A 582 -18.26 14.17 -35.25
N ARG A 583 -18.30 13.68 -33.99
CA ARG A 583 -19.35 12.81 -33.43
C ARG A 583 -19.49 11.45 -34.14
N GLU A 584 -18.51 11.09 -34.96
CA GLU A 584 -18.43 9.78 -35.61
C GLU A 584 -18.09 8.68 -34.60
N PRO A 585 -18.51 7.42 -34.85
CA PRO A 585 -18.21 6.31 -33.94
C PRO A 585 -16.69 6.07 -33.88
N LEU A 586 -16.14 6.07 -32.68
CA LEU A 586 -14.72 5.96 -32.42
C LEU A 586 -14.45 4.96 -31.29
N THR A 587 -13.39 4.17 -31.44
CA THR A 587 -12.90 3.25 -30.41
C THR A 587 -11.40 3.47 -30.18
N MET A 588 -10.90 3.13 -28.99
CA MET A 588 -9.46 3.29 -28.67
C MET A 588 -8.52 2.51 -29.59
N ALA A 589 -9.00 1.44 -30.22
CA ALA A 589 -8.23 0.66 -31.19
C ALA A 589 -8.02 1.37 -32.53
N MET A 590 -8.83 2.40 -32.84
CA MET A 590 -8.75 3.17 -34.09
C MET A 590 -7.82 4.39 -33.98
N VAL A 591 -7.21 4.61 -32.81
CA VAL A 591 -6.40 5.80 -32.53
C VAL A 591 -4.92 5.46 -32.74
N GLU A 592 -4.22 6.28 -33.53
CA GLU A 592 -2.81 6.07 -33.87
C GLU A 592 -1.89 6.94 -33.00
N PRO A 593 -0.78 6.41 -32.43
CA PRO A 593 0.19 7.23 -31.71
C PRO A 593 0.91 8.23 -32.63
N CYS A 594 1.10 9.47 -32.18
CA CYS A 594 1.82 10.50 -32.93
C CYS A 594 3.23 10.72 -32.36
N ASP A 595 4.12 9.75 -32.58
CA ASP A 595 5.48 9.75 -32.02
C ASP A 595 6.32 10.97 -32.43
N ALA A 596 6.15 11.47 -33.66
CA ALA A 596 6.87 12.64 -34.14
C ALA A 596 6.57 13.90 -33.31
N LEU A 597 5.29 14.16 -33.04
CA LEU A 597 4.87 15.29 -32.22
C LEU A 597 5.27 15.07 -30.76
N ARG A 598 5.22 13.83 -30.26
CA ARG A 598 5.70 13.48 -28.92
C ARG A 598 7.17 13.86 -28.75
N VAL A 599 8.03 13.52 -29.72
CA VAL A 599 9.46 13.88 -29.72
C VAL A 599 9.65 15.39 -29.84
N GLU A 600 8.88 16.09 -30.67
CA GLU A 600 8.95 17.55 -30.82
C GLU A 600 8.58 18.27 -29.53
N ILE A 601 7.48 17.87 -28.88
CA ILE A 601 7.06 18.38 -27.57
C ILE A 601 8.16 18.12 -26.53
N GLN A 602 8.73 16.91 -26.51
CA GLN A 602 9.84 16.59 -25.62
C GLN A 602 11.07 17.47 -25.88
N LEU A 603 11.41 17.76 -27.13
CA LEU A 603 12.55 18.61 -27.49
C LEU A 603 12.30 20.08 -27.14
N TYR A 604 11.09 20.59 -27.37
CA TYR A 604 10.64 21.92 -26.97
C TYR A 604 10.77 22.09 -25.44
N LEU A 605 10.24 21.12 -24.69
CA LEU A 605 10.37 21.06 -23.25
C LEU A 605 11.84 21.02 -22.83
N ARG A 606 12.65 20.12 -23.39
CA ARG A 606 14.09 20.06 -23.09
C ARG A 606 14.80 21.39 -23.32
N THR A 607 14.45 22.12 -24.38
CA THR A 607 15.07 23.42 -24.71
C THR A 607 14.66 24.51 -23.73
N LYS A 608 13.37 24.63 -23.42
CA LYS A 608 12.84 25.56 -22.42
C LYS A 608 13.37 25.22 -21.01
N MET A 609 13.42 23.93 -20.69
CA MET A 609 13.98 23.42 -19.45
C MET A 609 15.49 23.62 -19.36
N ARG A 610 16.25 23.61 -20.46
CA ARG A 610 17.70 23.92 -20.45
C ARG A 610 17.98 25.36 -20.05
N HIS A 611 17.12 26.30 -20.47
CA HIS A 611 17.15 27.68 -19.99
C HIS A 611 16.80 27.77 -18.51
N PHE A 612 15.82 26.99 -18.04
CA PHE A 612 15.44 26.91 -16.62
C PHE A 612 16.49 26.18 -15.74
N ARG A 613 17.21 25.18 -16.28
CA ARG A 613 18.31 24.43 -15.62
C ARG A 613 19.49 25.32 -15.22
N LYS A 614 19.75 26.39 -15.97
CA LYS A 614 20.78 27.37 -15.59
C LYS A 614 20.38 28.19 -14.35
N THR A 615 19.10 28.20 -13.99
CA THR A 615 18.54 28.96 -12.86
C THR A 615 18.04 28.09 -11.70
N ALA A 616 17.82 26.78 -11.90
CA ALA A 616 17.26 25.87 -10.89
C ALA A 616 18.04 24.54 -10.78
N ARG A 617 18.03 23.92 -9.58
CA ARG A 617 18.72 22.66 -9.28
C ARG A 617 18.21 21.49 -10.13
N GLU A 618 19.14 20.61 -10.53
CA GLU A 618 18.94 19.43 -11.40
C GLU A 618 17.84 18.46 -10.92
N ASP A 619 17.62 18.40 -9.61
CA ASP A 619 16.62 17.55 -8.94
C ASP A 619 15.16 17.98 -9.19
N VAL A 620 14.92 19.22 -9.62
CA VAL A 620 13.57 19.77 -9.82
C VAL A 620 12.90 19.19 -11.07
N LEU A 621 13.67 18.80 -12.08
CA LEU A 621 13.13 18.47 -13.41
C LEU A 621 12.77 17.00 -13.61
N ALA A 622 13.40 16.09 -12.86
CA ALA A 622 13.04 14.66 -12.85
C ALA A 622 11.68 14.38 -12.20
N THR A 623 11.06 15.41 -11.63
CA THR A 623 9.97 15.30 -10.68
C THR A 623 8.59 15.54 -11.32
N TRP A 624 8.50 16.14 -12.51
CA TRP A 624 7.26 16.79 -12.98
C TRP A 624 6.56 16.22 -14.21
N GLY A 625 6.44 14.90 -14.39
CA GLY A 625 5.47 14.43 -15.41
C GLY A 625 5.94 14.48 -16.87
N LEU A 626 6.94 15.31 -17.18
CA LEU A 626 7.31 15.67 -18.54
C LEU A 626 8.67 15.07 -18.91
N GLY A 627 8.64 13.88 -19.51
CA GLY A 627 9.85 13.13 -19.92
C GLY A 627 10.18 11.91 -19.04
N TRP A 628 9.19 11.25 -18.44
CA TRP A 628 9.40 10.02 -17.64
C TRP A 628 10.15 8.92 -18.40
N ASP A 629 9.78 8.65 -19.65
CA ASP A 629 10.43 7.60 -20.44
C ASP A 629 11.86 7.99 -20.85
N VAL A 630 12.13 9.29 -20.97
CA VAL A 630 13.42 9.81 -21.45
C VAL A 630 14.54 9.67 -20.42
N LEU A 631 14.23 9.78 -19.13
CA LEU A 631 15.22 9.78 -18.05
C LEU A 631 15.46 8.38 -17.44
N PHE A 632 14.53 7.44 -17.63
CA PHE A 632 14.59 6.12 -17.01
C PHE A 632 14.87 4.98 -18.00
N ASP A 633 14.82 5.24 -19.31
CA ASP A 633 15.16 4.27 -20.37
C ASP A 633 16.59 4.47 -20.91
N SER A 634 17.51 4.90 -20.04
CA SER A 634 18.94 5.06 -20.36
C SER A 634 19.63 3.70 -20.39
N SER A 635 19.33 2.91 -21.42
CA SER A 635 20.20 1.81 -21.87
C SER A 635 21.28 2.29 -22.85
N SER A 636 21.41 3.60 -23.09
CA SER A 636 22.29 4.17 -24.12
C SER A 636 23.19 5.33 -23.66
N SER A 637 23.36 5.56 -22.36
CA SER A 637 24.20 6.66 -21.84
C SER A 637 25.66 6.27 -21.60
N GLU A 638 26.27 5.47 -22.47
CA GLU A 638 27.73 5.26 -22.46
C GLU A 638 28.49 6.04 -23.55
N THR A 639 27.79 6.76 -24.45
CA THR A 639 28.44 7.44 -25.60
C THR A 639 28.55 8.96 -25.52
N GLU A 640 28.09 9.63 -24.45
CA GLU A 640 28.06 11.11 -24.42
C GLU A 640 29.25 11.78 -23.69
N ALA A 641 30.25 11.01 -23.26
CA ALA A 641 31.44 11.59 -22.60
C ALA A 641 32.50 12.16 -23.57
N GLU A 642 32.35 12.02 -24.90
CA GLU A 642 33.38 12.45 -25.87
C GLU A 642 33.10 13.78 -26.59
N VAL A 643 31.95 14.43 -26.41
CA VAL A 643 31.60 15.64 -27.18
C VAL A 643 31.94 16.96 -26.44
N ASP A 644 32.28 16.91 -25.16
CA ASP A 644 32.56 18.12 -24.34
C ASP A 644 34.01 18.67 -24.43
N SER A 645 34.79 18.28 -25.46
CA SER A 645 36.21 18.68 -25.59
C SER A 645 36.55 19.68 -26.70
N GLU A 646 35.59 20.07 -27.56
CA GLU A 646 35.89 20.94 -28.71
C GLU A 646 34.96 22.16 -28.74
N ASP A 647 35.15 23.11 -27.83
CA ASP A 647 34.83 24.53 -28.13
C ASP A 647 35.51 25.45 -27.12
N GLY A 648 36.77 25.79 -27.38
CA GLY A 648 37.51 26.65 -26.46
C GLY A 648 38.96 26.95 -26.82
N ALA A 649 39.26 27.41 -28.03
CA ALA A 649 40.36 28.35 -28.30
C ALA A 649 40.52 28.58 -29.81
N GLU A 650 40.40 29.82 -30.27
CA GLU A 650 41.53 30.57 -30.87
C GLU A 650 41.05 31.91 -31.47
N GLY A 651 41.82 32.97 -31.19
CA GLY A 651 41.56 34.29 -31.74
C GLY A 651 42.49 35.40 -31.23
N SER A 652 43.81 35.19 -31.20
CA SER A 652 44.76 36.32 -31.15
C SER A 652 46.14 35.99 -31.74
N ASN A 653 46.39 36.60 -32.90
CA ASN A 653 47.65 36.89 -33.59
C ASN A 653 48.98 36.65 -32.83
N SER A 654 49.97 36.02 -33.49
CA SER A 654 51.03 36.72 -34.26
C SER A 654 52.29 35.86 -34.50
N SER A 655 52.75 35.92 -35.76
CA SER A 655 54.14 35.88 -36.25
C SER A 655 55.09 34.72 -35.89
N ALA A 656 55.56 34.00 -36.93
CA ALA A 656 56.91 34.13 -37.50
C ALA A 656 57.54 32.79 -37.97
N THR A 657 57.85 32.78 -39.28
CA THR A 657 59.08 32.27 -39.92
C THR A 657 59.36 30.76 -40.13
N ALA A 658 59.94 30.53 -41.33
CA ALA A 658 60.73 29.40 -41.85
C ALA A 658 59.92 28.26 -42.52
N ALA A 659 59.86 28.15 -43.85
CA ALA A 659 60.91 27.84 -44.86
C ALA A 659 61.08 26.33 -45.14
N SER A 660 61.13 26.00 -46.45
CA SER A 660 61.40 24.69 -47.10
C SER A 660 60.38 23.58 -46.80
N SER A 661 59.78 22.88 -47.77
CA SER A 661 60.21 22.50 -49.13
C SER A 661 59.00 22.18 -49.98
#